data_AF-A0A6S6U1B9-F1
#
_entry.id   AF-A0A6S6U1B9-F1
#
_cell.length_a   1.000
_cell.length_b   1.000
_cell.length_c   1.000
_cell.angle_alpha   90.00
_cell.angle_beta   90.00
_cell.angle_gamma   90.00
#
_symmetry.space_group_name_H-M   'P 1'
#
loop_
_entity.id
_entity.type
_entity.pdbx_description
1 polymer ?
#
loop_
_entity_poly.entity_id
_entity_poly.type
_entity_poly.pdbx_seq_one_letter_code
_entity_poly.pdbx_strand_id
1 'polypeptide(L)'
;MKKILFRADSSSTIGTGHIMRDLVLATQYPNSEIIFATQDLEGNLNSKIVENGYEVKNLLSNDINELINMVNELQVEMVIIDHYGIDYAFEKALKEQTNVEIMVLDDTYEQHYCDILLNHNIYADENKYKDLVPTNCELRCGQNFTLLRDEFIKAKESTKKPISTKRGRVFIAMGGADTANLNPKIIQLLEGFDNIIVEIVTSTANKHIEELKNLVSNKGWINLHINSLEIGALMAKSDFSIVTPSVTLNEVWYMKLPFIAIKTADNQKYMCKYLEERKLIILDDFNPYILTKHVLNYMKSFSMLAVAYEKINRLLSKYDKNRVYFQKSKKNKKKLWISFSSRNTDKFAFYKNLCAMEENILFINDNTASYYNSSINGLCNNVDELIEIQRKVIDTYAWEKVICIGSSMGGYASLLFGSILKVDQVIAFSPQIDLEKPFSINPQKKITLIYKDLSSLINNNYETKYTILSSTHLEDIYNVLKIKKKNNIDLFLLNYCSFCQGHNILKEMSTNGISLQKLFLDLSNENYLFLETNNFNALFSNLEVIDNYHKFFEDYNQNKFDVSQCTIESKNFFYACAFQYSNWTQMVNVCIDFLIKDKNYSKGVLLLQSTLSFVPQAYFLYKKLLFLYFVLNKKVLAEALIENISAINFEEHINFLSLSVDLFKVNNIEGSLYCLDYFMNIEDSNKDNYLALYHKGLLFIGINKLESILAFQACIASMEHYKKLEDWRYERSLHHIENLKYQIFKGSK
;
A
#
# COMPACT_ATOMS: atom_id res chain seq x y z
N MET A 1 57.63 -17.82 -37.14
CA MET A 1 56.38 -17.72 -36.35
C MET A 1 56.79 -17.47 -34.93
N LYS A 2 56.08 -16.60 -34.20
CA LYS A 2 56.41 -16.36 -32.78
C LYS A 2 56.15 -17.65 -31.99
N LYS A 3 57.05 -18.06 -31.10
CA LYS A 3 56.79 -19.21 -30.20
C LYS A 3 56.17 -18.74 -28.89
N ILE A 4 54.99 -19.25 -28.58
CA ILE A 4 54.22 -18.88 -27.39
C ILE A 4 53.97 -20.14 -26.57
N LEU A 5 54.37 -20.10 -25.30
CA LEU A 5 54.20 -21.20 -24.35
C LEU A 5 53.11 -20.85 -23.32
N PHE A 6 52.07 -21.67 -23.24
CA PHE A 6 51.05 -21.57 -22.20
C PHE A 6 51.44 -22.46 -21.02
N ARG A 7 51.62 -21.88 -19.84
CA ARG A 7 51.81 -22.59 -18.58
C ARG A 7 50.49 -22.61 -17.82
N ALA A 8 49.80 -23.74 -17.89
CA ALA A 8 48.53 -23.96 -17.21
C ALA A 8 48.35 -25.44 -16.88
N ASP A 9 47.57 -25.74 -15.83
CA ASP A 9 47.23 -27.11 -15.46
C ASP A 9 45.71 -27.30 -15.41
N SER A 10 45.28 -28.54 -15.63
CA SER A 10 43.93 -28.97 -15.33
C SER A 10 43.98 -30.32 -14.64
N SER A 11 43.00 -30.58 -13.78
CA SER A 11 42.85 -31.86 -13.10
C SER A 11 41.45 -31.99 -12.51
N SER A 12 41.14 -33.13 -11.92
CA SER A 12 39.90 -33.33 -11.16
C SER A 12 39.78 -32.40 -9.93
N THR A 13 40.88 -31.81 -9.45
CA THR A 13 40.91 -30.90 -8.30
C THR A 13 41.01 -29.44 -8.71
N ILE A 14 41.84 -29.12 -9.71
CA ILE A 14 42.02 -27.76 -10.25
C ILE A 14 40.79 -27.34 -11.08
N GLY A 15 40.14 -28.31 -11.72
CA GLY A 15 39.08 -28.08 -12.69
C GLY A 15 39.64 -27.87 -14.10
N THR A 16 38.73 -27.56 -15.03
CA THR A 16 38.99 -27.49 -16.47
C THR A 16 39.02 -26.07 -17.03
N GLY A 17 38.78 -25.06 -16.18
CA GLY A 17 38.58 -23.67 -16.58
C GLY A 17 39.77 -23.06 -17.31
N HIS A 18 40.98 -23.24 -16.77
CA HIS A 18 42.23 -22.68 -17.31
C HIS A 18 42.47 -23.12 -18.76
N ILE A 19 42.59 -24.44 -18.97
CA ILE A 19 42.79 -25.00 -20.32
C ILE A 19 41.68 -24.56 -21.30
N MET A 20 40.42 -24.52 -20.88
CA MET A 20 39.33 -24.14 -21.79
C MET A 20 39.39 -22.68 -22.21
N ARG A 21 39.78 -21.75 -21.32
CA ARG A 21 39.95 -20.33 -21.69
C ARG A 21 41.25 -20.08 -22.45
N ASP A 22 42.31 -20.82 -22.12
CA ASP A 22 43.58 -20.75 -22.83
C ASP A 22 43.46 -21.23 -24.27
N LEU A 23 42.67 -22.27 -24.53
CA LEU A 23 42.37 -22.70 -25.90
C LEU A 23 41.68 -21.60 -26.71
N VAL A 24 40.81 -20.79 -26.08
CA VAL A 24 40.21 -19.61 -26.73
C VAL A 24 41.27 -18.54 -26.97
N LEU A 25 42.12 -18.24 -25.99
CA LEU A 25 43.19 -17.26 -26.12
C LEU A 25 44.21 -17.66 -27.21
N ALA A 26 44.54 -18.95 -27.32
CA ALA A 26 45.45 -19.48 -28.34
C ALA A 26 44.96 -19.19 -29.77
N THR A 27 43.63 -19.20 -30.01
CA THR A 27 43.07 -18.84 -31.33
C THR A 27 43.37 -17.40 -31.76
N GLN A 28 43.72 -16.51 -30.82
CA GLN A 28 44.08 -15.11 -31.11
C GLN A 28 45.49 -14.97 -31.69
N TYR A 29 46.25 -16.07 -31.76
CA TYR A 29 47.61 -16.11 -32.27
C TYR A 29 47.75 -17.05 -33.49
N PRO A 30 46.99 -16.85 -34.59
CA PRO A 30 46.94 -17.78 -35.71
C PRO A 30 48.26 -17.93 -36.50
N ASN A 31 49.20 -16.99 -36.34
CA ASN A 31 50.51 -16.99 -37.00
C ASN A 31 51.67 -17.35 -36.05
N SER A 32 51.35 -17.94 -34.90
CA SER A 32 52.30 -18.32 -33.86
C SER A 32 52.33 -19.84 -33.69
N GLU A 33 53.46 -20.35 -33.25
CA GLU A 33 53.61 -21.73 -32.80
C GLU A 33 53.23 -21.78 -31.32
N ILE A 34 52.15 -22.50 -31.01
CA ILE A 34 51.58 -22.58 -29.66
C ILE A 34 51.97 -23.91 -29.02
N ILE A 35 52.52 -23.83 -27.81
CA ILE A 35 52.95 -24.97 -27.00
C ILE A 35 52.29 -24.84 -25.62
N PHE A 36 51.78 -25.92 -25.06
CA PHE A 36 51.29 -25.97 -23.68
C PHE A 36 52.26 -26.73 -22.79
N ALA A 37 52.70 -26.13 -21.69
CA ALA A 37 53.47 -26.77 -20.64
C ALA A 37 52.54 -27.11 -19.46
N THR A 38 52.23 -28.39 -19.29
CA THR A 38 51.25 -28.89 -18.31
C THR A 38 51.81 -30.04 -17.49
N GLN A 39 51.29 -30.27 -16.30
CA GLN A 39 51.57 -31.48 -15.52
C GLN A 39 50.59 -32.61 -15.90
N ASP A 40 51.06 -33.86 -15.87
CA ASP A 40 50.21 -35.04 -16.10
C ASP A 40 49.44 -35.43 -14.82
N LEU A 41 48.46 -34.60 -14.47
CA LEU A 41 47.62 -34.76 -13.28
C LEU A 41 46.38 -35.60 -13.55
N GLU A 42 45.85 -36.29 -12.55
CA GLU A 42 44.64 -37.12 -12.70
C GLU A 42 43.42 -36.29 -13.15
N GLY A 43 42.83 -36.66 -14.29
CA GLY A 43 41.69 -35.98 -14.88
C GLY A 43 42.04 -34.66 -15.59
N ASN A 44 43.28 -34.51 -16.06
CA ASN A 44 43.69 -33.38 -16.89
C ASN A 44 42.99 -33.36 -18.27
N LEU A 45 43.11 -32.23 -18.97
CA LEU A 45 42.62 -32.01 -20.33
C LEU A 45 43.75 -31.95 -21.38
N ASN A 46 44.89 -32.61 -21.16
CA ASN A 46 45.99 -32.60 -22.13
C ASN A 46 45.58 -33.17 -23.49
N SER A 47 44.73 -34.21 -23.50
CA SER A 47 44.16 -34.74 -24.74
C SER A 47 43.37 -33.70 -25.53
N LYS A 48 42.65 -32.80 -24.84
CA LYS A 48 41.89 -31.72 -25.47
C LYS A 48 42.79 -30.71 -26.16
N ILE A 49 43.96 -30.44 -25.60
CA ILE A 49 44.96 -29.53 -26.20
C ILE A 49 45.45 -30.11 -27.52
N VAL A 50 45.79 -31.41 -27.53
CA VAL A 50 46.22 -32.14 -28.73
C VAL A 50 45.11 -32.22 -29.78
N GLU A 51 43.86 -32.46 -29.38
CA GLU A 51 42.69 -32.44 -30.27
C GLU A 51 42.49 -31.09 -30.99
N ASN A 52 42.89 -29.99 -30.37
CA ASN A 52 42.86 -28.64 -30.97
C ASN A 52 44.11 -28.32 -31.80
N GLY A 53 45.01 -29.30 -31.99
CA GLY A 53 46.20 -29.17 -32.84
C GLY A 53 47.40 -28.49 -32.18
N TYR A 54 47.41 -28.37 -30.84
CA TYR A 54 48.52 -27.77 -30.10
C TYR A 54 49.45 -28.81 -29.49
N GLU A 55 50.74 -28.49 -29.39
CA GLU A 55 51.72 -29.36 -28.75
C GLU A 55 51.61 -29.29 -27.23
N VAL A 56 51.75 -30.43 -26.55
CA VAL A 56 51.83 -30.52 -25.09
C VAL A 56 53.23 -30.98 -24.68
N LYS A 57 53.86 -30.25 -23.76
CA LYS A 57 55.09 -30.60 -23.05
C LYS A 57 54.74 -30.87 -21.59
N ASN A 58 55.09 -32.05 -21.11
CA ASN A 58 54.84 -32.39 -19.71
C ASN A 58 55.92 -31.79 -18.81
N LEU A 59 55.47 -31.18 -17.71
CA LEU A 59 56.30 -30.79 -16.57
C LEU A 59 56.18 -31.88 -15.49
N LEU A 60 57.29 -32.16 -14.82
CA LEU A 60 57.38 -33.04 -13.65
C LEU A 60 56.92 -32.31 -12.38
N SER A 61 57.10 -31.00 -12.34
CA SER A 61 56.83 -30.19 -11.16
C SER A 61 56.55 -28.73 -11.51
N ASN A 62 56.30 -27.91 -10.48
CA ASN A 62 56.30 -26.45 -10.56
C ASN A 62 57.66 -25.84 -10.22
N ASP A 63 58.77 -26.55 -10.41
CA ASP A 63 60.10 -25.98 -10.28
C ASP A 63 60.35 -24.97 -11.41
N ILE A 64 60.76 -23.76 -11.02
CA ILE A 64 61.07 -22.69 -11.97
C ILE A 64 62.17 -23.07 -12.96
N ASN A 65 63.17 -23.84 -12.52
CA ASN A 65 64.29 -24.23 -13.38
C ASN A 65 63.81 -25.13 -14.53
N GLU A 66 62.78 -25.94 -14.29
CA GLU A 66 62.19 -26.80 -15.31
C GLU A 66 61.56 -25.95 -16.42
N LEU A 67 60.78 -24.93 -16.06
CA LEU A 67 60.17 -24.02 -17.03
C LEU A 67 61.22 -23.15 -17.75
N ILE A 68 62.24 -22.66 -17.03
CA ILE A 68 63.34 -21.87 -17.62
C ILE A 68 64.09 -22.69 -18.67
N ASN A 69 64.43 -23.94 -18.36
CA ASN A 69 65.12 -24.83 -19.30
C ASN A 69 64.26 -25.05 -20.54
N MET A 70 62.96 -25.32 -20.37
CA MET A 70 62.04 -25.51 -21.49
C MET A 70 61.91 -24.26 -22.36
N VAL A 71 61.81 -23.07 -21.76
CA VAL A 71 61.77 -21.79 -22.45
C VAL A 71 63.02 -21.58 -23.31
N ASN A 72 64.20 -21.85 -22.75
CA ASN A 72 65.48 -21.70 -23.44
C ASN A 72 65.66 -22.74 -24.55
N GLU A 73 65.35 -24.01 -24.30
CA GLU A 73 65.49 -25.09 -25.29
C GLU A 73 64.57 -24.90 -26.50
N LEU A 74 63.33 -24.47 -26.25
CA LEU A 74 62.34 -24.27 -27.31
C LEU A 74 62.47 -22.90 -27.99
N GLN A 75 63.28 -21.99 -27.44
CA GLN A 75 63.42 -20.59 -27.88
C GLN A 75 62.06 -19.87 -27.85
N VAL A 76 61.38 -19.96 -26.72
CA VAL A 76 60.07 -19.32 -26.49
C VAL A 76 60.26 -17.81 -26.41
N GLU A 77 59.39 -17.05 -27.08
CA GLU A 77 59.43 -15.59 -27.08
C GLU A 77 58.40 -14.98 -26.12
N MET A 78 57.31 -15.70 -25.84
CA MET A 78 56.29 -15.30 -24.88
C MET A 78 55.82 -16.49 -24.05
N VAL A 79 55.67 -16.28 -22.74
CA VAL A 79 55.03 -17.22 -21.83
C VAL A 79 53.70 -16.63 -21.35
N ILE A 80 52.62 -17.38 -21.54
CA ILE A 80 51.29 -17.05 -21.02
C ILE A 80 51.06 -17.93 -19.79
N ILE A 81 50.85 -17.34 -18.62
CA ILE A 81 50.71 -18.04 -17.35
C ILE A 81 49.25 -17.96 -16.91
N ASP A 82 48.63 -19.14 -16.75
CA ASP A 82 47.28 -19.28 -16.19
C ASP A 82 47.28 -20.35 -15.08
N HIS A 83 47.90 -20.02 -13.95
CA HIS A 83 48.13 -20.98 -12.88
C HIS A 83 48.24 -20.30 -11.51
N TYR A 84 47.30 -20.59 -10.60
CA TYR A 84 47.26 -19.99 -9.24
C TYR A 84 48.50 -20.23 -8.37
N GLY A 85 49.26 -21.29 -8.65
CA GLY A 85 50.47 -21.62 -7.90
C GLY A 85 51.75 -20.92 -8.39
N ILE A 86 51.67 -20.07 -9.42
CA ILE A 86 52.79 -19.27 -9.92
C ILE A 86 52.60 -17.84 -9.44
N ASP A 87 53.56 -17.34 -8.68
CA ASP A 87 53.48 -16.04 -8.01
C ASP A 87 54.43 -14.99 -8.63
N TYR A 88 54.34 -13.76 -8.13
CA TYR A 88 55.21 -12.64 -8.52
C TYR A 88 56.71 -12.99 -8.51
N ALA A 89 57.17 -13.74 -7.49
CA ALA A 89 58.59 -14.06 -7.35
C ALA A 89 59.05 -15.03 -8.44
N PHE A 90 58.19 -16.01 -8.76
CA PHE A 90 58.41 -16.95 -9.86
C PHE A 90 58.43 -16.22 -11.21
N GLU A 91 57.43 -15.38 -11.48
CA GLU A 91 57.32 -14.60 -12.72
C GLU A 91 58.54 -13.70 -12.93
N LYS A 92 58.97 -13.02 -11.87
CA LYS A 92 60.17 -12.17 -11.89
C LYS A 92 61.43 -12.95 -12.19
N ALA A 93 61.63 -14.07 -11.52
CA ALA A 93 62.80 -14.91 -11.74
C ALA A 93 62.81 -15.53 -13.15
N LEU A 94 61.65 -15.87 -13.70
CA LEU A 94 61.52 -16.33 -15.09
C LEU A 94 61.92 -15.20 -16.06
N LYS A 95 61.38 -13.99 -15.87
CA LYS A 95 61.66 -12.82 -16.70
C LYS A 95 63.14 -12.45 -16.70
N GLU A 96 63.76 -12.39 -15.52
CA GLU A 96 65.16 -11.97 -15.38
C GLU A 96 66.15 -13.00 -15.98
N GLN A 97 65.81 -14.29 -15.98
CA GLN A 97 66.70 -15.35 -16.48
C GLN A 97 66.52 -15.66 -17.97
N THR A 98 65.34 -15.39 -18.53
CA THR A 98 65.01 -15.78 -19.93
C THR A 98 64.71 -14.59 -20.84
N ASN A 99 64.39 -13.43 -20.26
CA ASN A 99 63.99 -12.21 -20.97
C ASN A 99 62.75 -12.39 -21.89
N VAL A 100 61.96 -13.45 -21.70
CA VAL A 100 60.71 -13.67 -22.46
C VAL A 100 59.65 -12.62 -22.14
N GLU A 101 58.75 -12.35 -23.07
CA GLU A 101 57.52 -11.61 -22.76
C GLU A 101 56.60 -12.47 -21.89
N ILE A 102 56.04 -11.92 -20.82
CA ILE A 102 55.16 -12.65 -19.90
C ILE A 102 53.78 -12.01 -19.93
N MET A 103 52.78 -12.83 -20.23
CA MET A 103 51.37 -12.52 -20.02
C MET A 103 50.85 -13.35 -18.86
N VAL A 104 50.13 -12.74 -17.91
CA VAL A 104 49.50 -13.47 -16.79
C VAL A 104 48.00 -13.29 -16.82
N LEU A 105 47.27 -14.39 -16.63
CA LEU A 105 45.84 -14.39 -16.37
C LEU A 105 45.60 -14.30 -14.87
N ASP A 106 44.79 -13.32 -14.46
CA ASP A 106 44.39 -13.16 -13.06
C ASP A 106 42.88 -12.97 -12.93
N ASP A 107 42.32 -13.50 -11.85
CA ASP A 107 40.90 -13.43 -11.49
C ASP A 107 40.70 -12.92 -10.06
N THR A 108 41.76 -12.47 -9.38
CA THR A 108 41.72 -12.20 -7.93
C THR A 108 42.38 -10.90 -7.48
N TYR A 109 42.86 -10.08 -8.40
CA TYR A 109 43.64 -8.86 -8.14
C TYR A 109 44.87 -9.15 -7.29
N GLU A 110 45.65 -10.14 -7.72
CA GLU A 110 46.93 -10.49 -7.08
C GLU A 110 48.09 -9.70 -7.69
N GLN A 111 49.25 -9.73 -7.00
CA GLN A 111 50.46 -9.07 -7.47
C GLN A 111 51.17 -9.94 -8.52
N HIS A 112 51.57 -9.34 -9.65
CA HIS A 112 52.22 -10.04 -10.76
C HIS A 112 53.41 -9.25 -11.33
N TYR A 113 54.42 -9.95 -11.86
CA TYR A 113 55.57 -9.41 -12.57
C TYR A 113 55.53 -9.80 -14.04
N CYS A 114 54.67 -9.13 -14.81
CA CYS A 114 54.39 -9.44 -16.21
C CYS A 114 54.41 -8.20 -17.11
N ASP A 115 54.58 -8.42 -18.41
CA ASP A 115 54.46 -7.37 -19.43
C ASP A 115 53.00 -7.11 -19.81
N ILE A 116 52.16 -8.13 -19.73
CA ILE A 116 50.73 -8.04 -20.01
C ILE A 116 49.95 -8.75 -18.90
N LEU A 117 48.96 -8.07 -18.31
CA LEU A 117 48.01 -8.69 -17.40
C LEU A 117 46.64 -8.78 -18.06
N LEU A 118 46.06 -9.98 -18.09
CA LEU A 118 44.72 -10.23 -18.61
C LEU A 118 43.79 -10.66 -17.47
N ASN A 119 42.84 -9.79 -17.11
CA ASN A 119 41.69 -10.18 -16.32
C ASN A 119 40.44 -10.14 -17.19
N HIS A 120 40.06 -11.31 -17.70
CA HIS A 120 39.00 -11.47 -18.69
C HIS A 120 37.58 -11.31 -18.11
N ASN A 121 37.45 -11.21 -16.79
CA ASN A 121 36.14 -11.16 -16.14
C ASN A 121 35.45 -9.81 -16.35
N ILE A 122 34.13 -9.83 -16.48
CA ILE A 122 33.32 -8.61 -16.66
C ILE A 122 33.46 -7.60 -15.51
N TYR A 123 33.90 -8.03 -14.32
CA TYR A 123 34.08 -7.16 -13.16
C TYR A 123 35.46 -6.47 -13.12
N ALA A 124 36.38 -6.87 -13.99
CA ALA A 124 37.77 -6.44 -13.90
C ALA A 124 37.91 -4.93 -14.17
N ASP A 125 38.68 -4.28 -13.30
CA ASP A 125 38.94 -2.84 -13.32
C ASP A 125 40.45 -2.62 -13.28
N GLU A 126 40.98 -2.01 -14.34
CA GLU A 126 42.40 -1.70 -14.50
C GLU A 126 42.97 -0.88 -13.34
N ASN A 127 42.15 0.00 -12.73
CA ASN A 127 42.61 0.88 -11.66
C ASN A 127 43.04 0.12 -10.40
N LYS A 128 42.51 -1.09 -10.19
CA LYS A 128 42.87 -1.92 -9.05
C LYS A 128 44.24 -2.59 -9.19
N TYR A 129 44.79 -2.65 -10.40
CA TYR A 129 46.12 -3.22 -10.65
C TYR A 129 47.26 -2.20 -10.58
N LYS A 130 46.97 -0.90 -10.39
CA LYS A 130 47.96 0.18 -10.49
C LYS A 130 49.26 -0.04 -9.69
N ASP A 131 49.16 -0.65 -8.51
CA ASP A 131 50.29 -0.94 -7.63
C ASP A 131 50.58 -2.46 -7.49
N LEU A 132 49.94 -3.28 -8.32
CA LEU A 132 50.06 -4.75 -8.30
C LEU A 132 50.90 -5.30 -9.46
N VAL A 133 51.23 -4.47 -10.45
CA VAL A 133 52.03 -4.85 -11.63
C VAL A 133 53.13 -3.83 -11.90
N PRO A 134 54.16 -4.15 -12.72
CA PRO A 134 55.15 -3.18 -13.16
C PRO A 134 54.52 -1.97 -13.86
N THR A 135 55.15 -0.80 -13.77
CA THR A 135 54.60 0.47 -14.30
C THR A 135 54.34 0.47 -15.81
N ASN A 136 55.04 -0.39 -16.56
CA ASN A 136 54.92 -0.50 -18.01
C ASN A 136 54.07 -1.72 -18.44
N CYS A 137 53.41 -2.39 -17.50
CA CYS A 137 52.55 -3.54 -17.79
C CYS A 137 51.30 -3.09 -18.56
N GLU A 138 50.99 -3.78 -19.67
CA GLU A 138 49.75 -3.59 -20.41
C GLU A 138 48.59 -4.26 -19.66
N LEU A 139 47.60 -3.47 -19.23
CA LEU A 139 46.42 -3.97 -18.53
C LEU A 139 45.28 -4.25 -19.51
N ARG A 140 44.84 -5.51 -19.58
CA ARG A 140 43.70 -5.98 -20.37
C ARG A 140 42.59 -6.45 -19.43
N CYS A 141 41.76 -5.51 -18.98
CA CYS A 141 40.73 -5.77 -17.99
C CYS A 141 39.31 -5.59 -18.55
N GLY A 142 38.41 -6.49 -18.17
CA GLY A 142 36.97 -6.28 -18.29
C GLY A 142 36.35 -6.87 -19.55
N GLN A 143 35.10 -6.50 -19.80
CA GLN A 143 34.25 -7.07 -20.86
C GLN A 143 34.85 -7.00 -22.28
N ASN A 144 35.76 -6.05 -22.54
CA ASN A 144 36.39 -5.90 -23.85
C ASN A 144 37.44 -6.99 -24.13
N PHE A 145 37.93 -7.65 -23.09
CA PHE A 145 38.96 -8.69 -23.16
C PHE A 145 38.41 -10.06 -22.70
N THR A 146 37.09 -10.19 -22.54
CA THR A 146 36.48 -11.45 -22.16
C THR A 146 36.69 -12.50 -23.24
N LEU A 147 37.35 -13.59 -22.85
CA LEU A 147 37.57 -14.76 -23.70
C LEU A 147 36.25 -15.52 -23.87
N LEU A 148 35.68 -15.48 -25.07
CA LEU A 148 34.44 -16.15 -25.44
C LEU A 148 34.69 -17.11 -26.61
N ARG A 149 34.12 -18.31 -26.52
CA ARG A 149 34.13 -19.28 -27.63
C ARG A 149 33.25 -18.79 -28.79
N ASP A 150 33.67 -19.07 -30.02
CA ASP A 150 32.94 -18.72 -31.26
C ASP A 150 31.47 -19.10 -31.25
N GLU A 151 31.11 -20.19 -30.56
CA GLU A 151 29.72 -20.65 -30.47
C GLU A 151 28.78 -19.62 -29.85
N PHE A 152 29.24 -18.81 -28.88
CA PHE A 152 28.42 -17.77 -28.27
C PHE A 152 28.19 -16.61 -29.22
N ILE A 153 29.21 -16.26 -30.01
CA ILE A 153 29.11 -15.23 -31.05
C ILE A 153 28.07 -15.67 -32.08
N LYS A 154 28.20 -16.89 -32.63
CA LYS A 154 27.27 -17.46 -33.61
C LYS A 154 25.84 -17.62 -33.05
N ALA A 155 25.69 -18.06 -31.81
CA ALA A 155 24.39 -18.24 -31.16
C ALA A 155 23.65 -16.90 -30.95
N LYS A 156 24.39 -15.82 -30.66
CA LYS A 156 23.81 -14.48 -30.49
C LYS A 156 23.39 -13.85 -31.81
N GLU A 157 24.11 -14.11 -32.90
CA GLU A 157 23.75 -13.62 -34.24
C GLU A 157 22.55 -14.35 -34.86
N SER A 158 22.41 -15.66 -34.57
CA SER A 158 21.34 -16.50 -35.11
C SER A 158 19.97 -16.30 -34.42
N THR A 159 19.91 -15.57 -33.30
CA THR A 159 18.68 -15.40 -32.52
C THR A 159 17.89 -14.13 -32.88
N LYS A 160 16.81 -14.31 -33.66
CA LYS A 160 15.66 -13.40 -33.69
C LYS A 160 14.64 -13.87 -32.65
N LYS A 161 14.55 -13.26 -31.46
CA LYS A 161 13.48 -13.61 -30.47
C LYS A 161 12.08 -13.36 -31.07
N PRO A 162 11.04 -14.15 -30.71
CA PRO A 162 10.91 -14.91 -29.47
C PRO A 162 10.60 -16.41 -29.65
N ILE A 163 11.20 -17.29 -28.83
CA ILE A 163 10.61 -18.61 -28.57
C ILE A 163 9.49 -18.41 -27.57
N SER A 164 8.29 -18.15 -28.10
CA SER A 164 7.02 -18.26 -27.39
C SER A 164 6.73 -19.75 -27.13
N THR A 165 7.35 -20.34 -26.11
CA THR A 165 6.90 -21.63 -25.59
C THR A 165 5.95 -21.40 -24.41
N LYS A 166 4.86 -22.19 -24.36
CA LYS A 166 3.96 -22.25 -23.19
C LYS A 166 4.69 -22.65 -21.89
N ARG A 167 5.93 -23.14 -21.99
CA ARG A 167 6.80 -23.59 -20.90
C ARG A 167 7.99 -22.66 -20.75
N GLY A 168 8.34 -22.31 -19.52
CA GLY A 168 9.56 -21.56 -19.22
C GLY A 168 10.78 -22.47 -19.34
N ARG A 169 11.84 -22.03 -20.04
CA ARG A 169 13.08 -22.81 -20.19
C ARG A 169 14.20 -22.23 -19.33
N VAL A 170 14.81 -23.06 -18.51
CA VAL A 170 15.88 -22.67 -17.57
C VAL A 170 17.17 -23.35 -17.96
N PHE A 171 18.23 -22.57 -18.11
CA PHE A 171 19.59 -23.07 -18.27
C PHE A 171 20.27 -23.21 -16.91
N ILE A 172 20.85 -24.37 -16.60
CA ILE A 172 21.57 -24.61 -15.35
C ILE A 172 23.00 -25.01 -15.64
N ALA A 173 23.96 -24.29 -15.06
CA ALA A 173 25.38 -24.63 -15.12
C ALA A 173 26.09 -24.29 -13.81
N MET A 174 26.34 -25.29 -12.98
CA MET A 174 27.00 -25.15 -11.67
C MET A 174 28.53 -25.29 -11.74
N GLY A 175 29.12 -24.98 -12.91
CA GLY A 175 30.52 -25.27 -13.24
C GLY A 175 30.71 -26.71 -13.75
N GLY A 176 31.85 -26.96 -14.40
CA GLY A 176 32.10 -28.25 -15.07
C GLY A 176 32.09 -29.46 -14.11
N ALA A 177 32.59 -29.28 -12.89
CA ALA A 177 32.69 -30.35 -11.89
C ALA A 177 31.58 -30.34 -10.83
N ASP A 178 30.81 -29.25 -10.70
CA ASP A 178 29.80 -29.06 -9.63
C ASP A 178 30.27 -29.56 -8.26
N THR A 179 31.40 -29.06 -7.77
CA THR A 179 32.04 -29.54 -6.53
C THR A 179 31.16 -29.38 -5.29
N ALA A 180 30.22 -28.42 -5.31
CA ALA A 180 29.24 -28.20 -4.24
C ALA A 180 27.99 -29.10 -4.36
N ASN A 181 27.91 -29.95 -5.40
CA ASN A 181 26.80 -30.84 -5.74
C ASN A 181 25.44 -30.14 -5.64
N LEU A 182 25.31 -28.98 -6.31
CA LEU A 182 24.11 -28.15 -6.24
C LEU A 182 23.03 -28.60 -7.22
N ASN A 183 23.38 -29.30 -8.31
CA ASN A 183 22.41 -29.75 -9.31
C ASN A 183 21.24 -30.52 -8.69
N PRO A 184 21.43 -31.54 -7.80
CA PRO A 184 20.32 -32.24 -7.16
C PRO A 184 19.38 -31.33 -6.35
N LYS A 185 19.95 -30.37 -5.61
CA LYS A 185 19.18 -29.44 -4.76
C LYS A 185 18.34 -28.47 -5.61
N ILE A 186 18.91 -27.98 -6.72
CA ILE A 186 18.20 -27.11 -7.65
C ILE A 186 17.09 -27.90 -8.37
N ILE A 187 17.36 -29.13 -8.80
CA ILE A 187 16.35 -30.00 -9.42
C ILE A 187 15.16 -30.23 -8.48
N GLN A 188 15.43 -30.58 -7.22
CA GLN A 188 14.38 -30.80 -6.21
C GLN A 188 13.51 -29.56 -6.00
N LEU A 189 14.10 -28.37 -6.01
CA LEU A 189 13.34 -27.12 -5.93
C LEU A 189 12.48 -26.89 -7.19
N LEU A 190 13.04 -27.17 -8.38
CA LEU A 190 12.35 -26.95 -9.65
C LEU A 190 11.23 -27.96 -9.93
N GLU A 191 11.20 -29.11 -9.24
CA GLU A 191 10.07 -30.05 -9.27
C GLU A 191 8.74 -29.40 -8.86
N GLY A 192 8.78 -28.35 -8.03
CA GLY A 192 7.59 -27.60 -7.59
C GLY A 192 6.98 -26.69 -8.66
N PHE A 193 7.57 -26.61 -9.86
CA PHE A 193 7.15 -25.68 -10.91
C PHE A 193 6.53 -26.44 -12.10
N ASP A 194 5.25 -26.16 -12.37
CA ASP A 194 4.59 -26.65 -13.58
C ASP A 194 5.14 -25.94 -14.83
N ASN A 195 5.12 -26.65 -15.97
CA ASN A 195 5.46 -26.08 -17.28
C ASN A 195 6.87 -25.48 -17.38
N ILE A 196 7.86 -26.13 -16.78
CA ILE A 196 9.27 -25.80 -16.94
C ILE A 196 9.98 -26.82 -17.87
N ILE A 197 11.00 -26.37 -18.59
CA ILE A 197 11.99 -27.23 -19.25
C ILE A 197 13.35 -26.81 -18.71
N VAL A 198 14.17 -27.76 -18.28
CA VAL A 198 15.50 -27.48 -17.73
C VAL A 198 16.57 -28.04 -18.65
N GLU A 199 17.54 -27.21 -18.99
CA GLU A 199 18.76 -27.60 -19.70
C GLU A 199 19.91 -27.59 -18.69
N ILE A 200 20.31 -28.77 -18.22
CA ILE A 200 21.43 -28.90 -17.26
C ILE A 200 22.69 -29.21 -18.06
N VAL A 201 23.73 -28.40 -17.89
CA VAL A 201 25.06 -28.66 -18.45
C VAL A 201 26.03 -29.05 -17.34
N THR A 202 26.74 -30.15 -17.56
CA THR A 202 27.82 -30.66 -16.70
C THR A 202 28.95 -31.24 -17.55
N SER A 203 30.05 -31.63 -16.92
CA SER A 203 31.12 -32.39 -17.59
C SER A 203 31.35 -33.75 -16.94
N THR A 204 32.17 -34.58 -17.57
CA THR A 204 32.68 -35.84 -16.99
C THR A 204 33.57 -35.63 -15.76
N ALA A 205 34.02 -34.40 -15.48
CA ALA A 205 34.74 -34.08 -14.25
C ALA A 205 33.83 -34.03 -13.01
N ASN A 206 32.50 -34.07 -13.18
CA ASN A 206 31.55 -34.12 -12.08
C ASN A 206 31.57 -35.51 -11.42
N LYS A 207 32.08 -35.58 -10.19
CA LYS A 207 32.18 -36.83 -9.40
C LYS A 207 30.81 -37.45 -9.08
N HIS A 208 29.74 -36.67 -9.16
CA HIS A 208 28.35 -37.07 -8.91
C HIS A 208 27.55 -37.32 -10.21
N ILE A 209 28.22 -37.49 -11.36
CA ILE A 209 27.53 -37.59 -12.66
C ILE A 209 26.56 -38.77 -12.76
N GLU A 210 26.88 -39.94 -12.21
CA GLU A 210 25.99 -41.11 -12.24
C GLU A 210 24.76 -40.91 -11.34
N GLU A 211 24.93 -40.26 -10.19
CA GLU A 211 23.82 -39.86 -9.31
C GLU A 211 22.88 -38.88 -10.04
N LEU A 212 23.46 -37.89 -10.73
CA LEU A 212 22.72 -36.90 -11.51
C LEU A 212 21.95 -37.54 -12.67
N LYS A 213 22.58 -38.47 -13.42
CA LYS A 213 21.91 -39.24 -14.49
C LYS A 213 20.70 -40.01 -13.96
N ASN A 214 20.86 -40.70 -12.83
CA ASN A 214 19.78 -41.45 -12.20
C ASN A 214 18.64 -40.52 -11.75
N LEU A 215 18.97 -39.38 -11.14
CA LEU A 215 17.99 -38.40 -10.66
C LEU A 215 17.11 -37.83 -11.78
N VAL A 216 17.67 -37.62 -12.98
CA VAL A 216 16.96 -37.02 -14.13
C VAL A 216 16.30 -38.04 -15.06
N SER A 217 16.67 -39.33 -14.97
CA SER A 217 16.22 -40.40 -15.88
C SER A 217 14.69 -40.47 -16.10
N ASN A 218 13.90 -40.23 -15.05
CA ASN A 218 12.44 -40.28 -15.08
C ASN A 218 11.78 -38.88 -15.18
N LYS A 219 12.55 -37.84 -15.49
CA LYS A 219 12.09 -36.44 -15.53
C LYS A 219 12.14 -35.91 -16.96
N GLY A 220 11.10 -36.18 -17.75
CA GLY A 220 11.00 -35.74 -19.16
C GLY A 220 10.95 -34.21 -19.39
N TRP A 221 11.05 -33.41 -18.33
CA TRP A 221 11.18 -31.96 -18.37
C TRP A 221 12.63 -31.48 -18.16
N ILE A 222 13.59 -32.40 -17.94
CA ILE A 222 15.01 -32.11 -17.80
C ILE A 222 15.78 -32.73 -18.96
N ASN A 223 16.60 -31.91 -19.61
CA ASN A 223 17.58 -32.32 -20.61
C ASN A 223 18.97 -32.19 -19.98
N LEU A 224 19.65 -33.32 -19.78
CA LEU A 224 21.02 -33.36 -19.25
C LEU A 224 22.02 -33.41 -20.40
N HIS A 225 22.97 -32.47 -20.39
CA HIS A 225 24.03 -32.31 -21.39
C HIS A 225 25.39 -32.51 -20.74
N ILE A 226 26.13 -33.53 -21.19
CA ILE A 226 27.45 -33.87 -20.67
C ILE A 226 28.49 -33.52 -21.74
N ASN A 227 29.49 -32.70 -21.39
CA ASN A 227 30.56 -32.26 -22.31
C ASN A 227 30.02 -31.61 -23.61
N SER A 228 28.92 -30.87 -23.52
CA SER A 228 28.27 -30.26 -24.69
C SER A 228 29.15 -29.16 -25.32
N LEU A 229 29.18 -29.14 -26.65
CA LEU A 229 29.84 -28.12 -27.47
C LEU A 229 28.87 -27.03 -27.96
N GLU A 230 27.60 -27.10 -27.56
CA GLU A 230 26.51 -26.23 -28.04
C GLU A 230 25.91 -25.38 -26.91
N ILE A 231 26.72 -25.02 -25.91
CA ILE A 231 26.29 -24.24 -24.75
C ILE A 231 25.67 -22.91 -25.16
N GLY A 232 26.23 -22.23 -26.17
CA GLY A 232 25.69 -20.98 -26.70
C GLY A 232 24.27 -21.15 -27.24
N ALA A 233 24.00 -22.23 -27.97
CA ALA A 233 22.67 -22.55 -28.49
C ALA A 233 21.69 -22.89 -27.35
N LEU A 234 22.15 -23.60 -26.31
CA LEU A 234 21.36 -23.90 -25.12
C LEU A 234 20.97 -22.63 -24.34
N MET A 235 21.89 -21.67 -24.19
CA MET A 235 21.61 -20.37 -23.58
C MET A 235 20.64 -19.55 -24.44
N ALA A 236 20.85 -19.52 -25.75
CA ALA A 236 20.03 -18.78 -26.71
C ALA A 236 18.55 -19.20 -26.72
N LYS A 237 18.26 -20.49 -26.48
CA LYS A 237 16.88 -21.03 -26.40
C LYS A 237 16.25 -20.90 -25.01
N SER A 238 16.99 -20.46 -23.99
CA SER A 238 16.53 -20.40 -22.60
C SER A 238 15.98 -19.02 -22.24
N ASP A 239 15.07 -18.97 -21.27
CA ASP A 239 14.43 -17.73 -20.80
C ASP A 239 15.26 -17.04 -19.71
N PHE A 240 15.86 -17.84 -18.83
CA PHE A 240 16.82 -17.39 -17.82
C PHE A 240 17.76 -18.53 -17.43
N SER A 241 18.78 -18.22 -16.64
CA SER A 241 19.75 -19.19 -16.15
C SER A 241 19.91 -19.21 -14.62
N ILE A 242 20.36 -20.34 -14.09
CA ILE A 242 20.88 -20.50 -12.73
C ILE A 242 22.32 -20.95 -12.89
N VAL A 243 23.28 -20.11 -12.50
CA VAL A 243 24.71 -20.34 -12.78
C VAL A 243 25.60 -20.00 -11.60
N THR A 244 26.83 -20.50 -11.61
CA THR A 244 27.87 -19.99 -10.70
C THR A 244 28.43 -18.66 -11.22
N PRO A 245 28.84 -17.73 -10.34
CA PRO A 245 29.52 -16.49 -10.70
C PRO A 245 30.99 -16.75 -11.10
N SER A 246 31.18 -17.57 -12.13
CA SER A 246 32.46 -18.00 -12.69
C SER A 246 32.60 -17.55 -14.15
N VAL A 247 33.52 -18.15 -14.92
CA VAL A 247 33.66 -17.92 -16.37
C VAL A 247 32.33 -18.09 -17.12
N THR A 248 31.48 -19.03 -16.68
CA THR A 248 30.13 -19.22 -17.24
C THR A 248 29.28 -17.95 -17.16
N LEU A 249 29.47 -17.12 -16.13
CA LEU A 249 28.72 -15.88 -16.01
C LEU A 249 29.16 -14.83 -17.03
N ASN A 250 30.43 -14.83 -17.47
CA ASN A 250 30.89 -14.00 -18.57
C ASN A 250 30.16 -14.39 -19.89
N GLU A 251 29.99 -15.69 -20.13
CA GLU A 251 29.24 -16.22 -21.29
C GLU A 251 27.76 -15.81 -21.22
N VAL A 252 27.10 -16.01 -20.07
CA VAL A 252 25.70 -15.62 -19.82
C VAL A 252 25.49 -14.12 -20.00
N TRP A 253 26.42 -13.31 -19.49
CA TRP A 253 26.41 -11.85 -19.63
C TRP A 253 26.47 -11.43 -21.09
N TYR A 254 27.38 -12.03 -21.86
CA TYR A 254 27.49 -11.78 -23.31
C TYR A 254 26.20 -12.13 -24.05
N MET A 255 25.58 -13.25 -23.70
CA MET A 255 24.31 -13.71 -24.29
C MET A 255 23.10 -12.86 -23.89
N LYS A 256 23.25 -11.92 -22.95
CA LYS A 256 22.15 -11.13 -22.37
C LYS A 256 21.02 -12.02 -21.84
N LEU A 257 21.38 -13.20 -21.32
CA LEU A 257 20.43 -14.13 -20.71
C LEU A 257 20.22 -13.71 -19.25
N PRO A 258 18.97 -13.43 -18.81
CA PRO A 258 18.72 -13.15 -17.40
C PRO A 258 19.18 -14.31 -16.53
N PHE A 259 19.69 -14.04 -15.33
CA PHE A 259 20.32 -15.07 -14.51
C PHE A 259 20.04 -14.92 -13.00
N ILE A 260 20.22 -16.02 -12.29
CA ILE A 260 20.36 -16.14 -10.84
C ILE A 260 21.75 -16.72 -10.61
N ALA A 261 22.66 -15.94 -10.01
CA ALA A 261 23.98 -16.44 -9.66
C ALA A 261 23.96 -17.07 -8.26
N ILE A 262 24.71 -18.16 -8.05
CA ILE A 262 24.87 -18.81 -6.74
C ILE A 262 26.37 -18.98 -6.48
N LYS A 263 26.89 -18.31 -5.46
CA LYS A 263 28.31 -18.45 -5.06
C LYS A 263 28.57 -19.86 -4.53
N THR A 264 29.66 -20.47 -4.98
CA THR A 264 30.08 -21.82 -4.59
C THR A 264 31.52 -21.90 -4.09
N ALA A 265 32.34 -20.87 -4.33
CA ALA A 265 33.74 -20.83 -3.93
C ALA A 265 34.21 -19.41 -3.60
N ASP A 266 35.26 -19.28 -2.81
CA ASP A 266 35.76 -17.97 -2.32
C ASP A 266 36.44 -17.13 -3.40
N ASN A 267 37.05 -17.77 -4.41
CA ASN A 267 37.61 -17.08 -5.58
C ASN A 267 36.56 -16.33 -6.42
N GLN A 268 35.27 -16.54 -6.17
CA GLN A 268 34.18 -15.84 -6.86
C GLN A 268 33.80 -14.49 -6.20
N LYS A 269 34.46 -14.11 -5.09
CA LYS A 269 34.12 -12.92 -4.28
C LYS A 269 34.01 -11.62 -5.09
N TYR A 270 34.87 -11.41 -6.09
CA TYR A 270 34.87 -10.18 -6.88
C TYR A 270 33.71 -10.11 -7.86
N MET A 271 33.36 -11.24 -8.47
CA MET A 271 32.17 -11.34 -9.30
C MET A 271 30.90 -11.12 -8.47
N CYS A 272 30.79 -11.73 -7.29
CA CYS A 272 29.67 -11.49 -6.36
C CYS A 272 29.52 -10.01 -6.02
N LYS A 273 30.59 -9.36 -5.56
CA LYS A 273 30.59 -7.93 -5.23
C LYS A 273 30.17 -7.06 -6.41
N TYR A 274 30.67 -7.36 -7.62
CA TYR A 274 30.31 -6.63 -8.84
C TYR A 274 28.81 -6.72 -9.17
N LEU A 275 28.20 -7.89 -8.95
CA LEU A 275 26.77 -8.11 -9.13
C LEU A 275 25.93 -7.37 -8.08
N GLU A 276 26.34 -7.42 -6.80
CA GLU A 276 25.68 -6.74 -5.69
C GLU A 276 25.62 -5.22 -5.89
N GLU A 277 26.75 -4.61 -6.26
CA GLU A 277 26.86 -3.17 -6.53
C GLU A 277 25.90 -2.71 -7.64
N ARG A 278 25.56 -3.62 -8.57
CA ARG A 278 24.61 -3.40 -9.68
C ARG A 278 23.19 -3.86 -9.37
N LYS A 279 22.92 -4.32 -8.15
CA LYS A 279 21.62 -4.84 -7.70
C LYS A 279 21.12 -6.00 -8.57
N LEU A 280 22.04 -6.83 -9.06
CA LEU A 280 21.74 -8.05 -9.81
C LEU A 280 21.51 -9.22 -8.85
N ILE A 281 20.87 -10.29 -9.35
CA ILE A 281 20.48 -11.43 -8.50
C ILE A 281 21.69 -12.35 -8.28
N ILE A 282 22.20 -12.36 -7.05
CA ILE A 282 23.25 -13.24 -6.55
C ILE A 282 22.82 -13.79 -5.18
N LEU A 283 23.11 -15.05 -4.94
CA LEU A 283 22.96 -15.71 -3.64
C LEU A 283 24.37 -16.04 -3.12
N ASP A 284 24.66 -15.63 -1.88
CA ASP A 284 25.94 -15.91 -1.21
C ASP A 284 26.15 -17.40 -0.93
N ASP A 285 25.06 -18.15 -0.80
CA ASP A 285 25.01 -19.59 -0.65
C ASP A 285 23.73 -20.17 -1.27
N PHE A 286 23.64 -21.50 -1.37
CA PHE A 286 22.39 -22.12 -1.80
C PHE A 286 21.31 -21.92 -0.74
N ASN A 287 20.34 -21.05 -1.03
CA ASN A 287 19.15 -20.86 -0.21
C ASN A 287 17.88 -21.19 -1.01
N PRO A 288 17.15 -22.27 -0.67
CA PRO A 288 15.99 -22.72 -1.45
C PRO A 288 14.84 -21.70 -1.46
N TYR A 289 14.65 -20.93 -0.38
CA TYR A 289 13.59 -19.92 -0.32
C TYR A 289 13.89 -18.74 -1.24
N ILE A 290 15.11 -18.20 -1.17
CA ILE A 290 15.55 -17.07 -2.01
C ILE A 290 15.57 -17.49 -3.48
N LEU A 291 16.11 -18.68 -3.78
CA LEU A 291 16.12 -19.22 -5.14
C LEU A 291 14.70 -19.38 -5.69
N THR A 292 13.77 -19.97 -4.92
CA THR A 292 12.36 -20.11 -5.30
C THR A 292 11.73 -18.75 -5.64
N LYS A 293 11.98 -17.73 -4.82
CA LYS A 293 11.47 -16.36 -5.05
C LYS A 293 11.96 -15.79 -6.38
N HIS A 294 13.24 -15.94 -6.70
CA HIS A 294 13.81 -15.43 -7.95
C HIS A 294 13.38 -16.25 -9.18
N VAL A 295 13.32 -17.58 -9.08
CA VAL A 295 12.78 -18.46 -10.13
C VAL A 295 11.33 -18.08 -10.44
N LEU A 296 10.50 -17.90 -9.40
CA LEU A 296 9.14 -17.38 -9.57
C LEU A 296 9.14 -16.04 -10.30
N ASN A 297 10.00 -15.10 -9.94
CA ASN A 297 10.07 -13.79 -10.60
C ASN A 297 10.43 -13.88 -12.09
N TYR A 298 11.35 -14.78 -12.48
CA TYR A 298 11.68 -14.97 -13.88
C TYR A 298 10.59 -15.70 -14.66
N MET A 299 10.01 -16.75 -14.10
CA MET A 299 8.92 -17.48 -14.74
C MET A 299 7.63 -16.65 -14.87
N LYS A 300 7.45 -15.61 -14.05
CA LYS A 300 6.34 -14.66 -14.13
C LYS A 300 6.34 -13.75 -15.36
N SER A 301 7.43 -13.70 -16.12
CA SER A 301 7.68 -12.60 -17.07
C SER A 301 6.97 -12.69 -18.42
N PHE A 302 6.56 -13.86 -18.96
CA PHE A 302 5.87 -13.88 -20.28
C PHE A 302 4.71 -14.88 -20.51
N SER A 303 4.55 -15.97 -19.75
CA SER A 303 3.47 -16.97 -20.00
C SER A 303 2.53 -17.25 -18.81
N MET A 304 2.98 -17.04 -17.57
CA MET A 304 2.19 -17.36 -16.37
C MET A 304 1.07 -16.37 -16.05
N LEU A 305 1.21 -15.08 -16.37
CA LEU A 305 0.19 -14.09 -16.03
C LEU A 305 -1.14 -14.39 -16.75
N ALA A 306 -1.07 -14.83 -18.02
CA ALA A 306 -2.24 -15.29 -18.77
C ALA A 306 -2.91 -16.51 -18.12
N VAL A 307 -2.13 -17.52 -17.72
CA VAL A 307 -2.63 -18.71 -17.02
C VAL A 307 -3.22 -18.36 -15.65
N ALA A 308 -2.58 -17.44 -14.92
CA ALA A 308 -3.09 -16.94 -13.65
C ALA A 308 -4.44 -16.25 -13.82
N TYR A 309 -4.62 -15.43 -14.86
CA TYR A 309 -5.90 -14.82 -15.16
C TYR A 309 -6.99 -15.85 -15.48
N GLU A 310 -6.67 -16.90 -16.23
CA GLU A 310 -7.61 -17.99 -16.48
C GLU A 310 -7.98 -18.74 -15.20
N LYS A 311 -7.00 -19.04 -14.35
CA LYS A 311 -7.21 -19.68 -13.03
C LYS A 311 -8.08 -18.82 -12.12
N ILE A 312 -7.80 -17.52 -12.01
CA ILE A 312 -8.59 -16.57 -11.21
C ILE A 312 -10.02 -16.46 -11.77
N ASN A 313 -10.18 -16.31 -13.08
CA ASN A 313 -11.50 -16.24 -13.70
C ASN A 313 -12.31 -17.53 -13.48
N ARG A 314 -11.66 -18.70 -13.57
CA ARG A 314 -12.29 -20.00 -13.28
C ARG A 314 -12.62 -20.18 -11.80
N LEU A 315 -11.76 -19.70 -10.89
CA LEU A 315 -12.02 -19.70 -9.46
C LEU A 315 -13.25 -18.87 -9.12
N LEU A 316 -13.39 -17.71 -9.76
CA LEU A 316 -14.44 -16.74 -9.45
C LEU A 316 -15.74 -16.95 -10.23
N SER A 317 -15.73 -17.71 -11.34
CA SER A 317 -16.90 -17.90 -12.21
C SER A 317 -18.10 -18.58 -11.52
N LYS A 318 -17.87 -19.27 -10.41
CA LYS A 318 -18.91 -19.92 -9.59
C LYS A 318 -19.62 -18.97 -8.61
N TYR A 319 -19.15 -17.74 -8.46
CA TYR A 319 -19.72 -16.74 -7.56
C TYR A 319 -20.52 -15.67 -8.33
N ASP A 320 -21.36 -14.92 -7.62
CA ASP A 320 -22.13 -13.82 -8.19
C ASP A 320 -21.20 -12.67 -8.63
N LYS A 321 -21.27 -12.31 -9.92
CA LYS A 321 -20.46 -11.26 -10.55
C LYS A 321 -20.74 -9.85 -10.00
N ASN A 322 -21.88 -9.64 -9.35
CA ASN A 322 -22.21 -8.39 -8.66
C ASN A 322 -21.61 -8.32 -7.24
N ARG A 323 -21.06 -9.44 -6.75
CA ARG A 323 -20.43 -9.56 -5.42
C ARG A 323 -18.92 -9.69 -5.52
N VAL A 324 -18.42 -10.37 -6.54
CA VAL A 324 -16.99 -10.47 -6.81
C VAL A 324 -16.69 -10.35 -8.30
N TYR A 325 -15.71 -9.53 -8.64
CA TYR A 325 -15.28 -9.36 -10.03
C TYR A 325 -13.78 -9.14 -10.10
N PHE A 326 -13.11 -9.86 -10.99
CA PHE A 326 -11.69 -9.65 -11.26
C PHE A 326 -11.50 -8.94 -12.60
N GLN A 327 -10.94 -7.74 -12.55
CA GLN A 327 -10.43 -7.03 -13.71
C GLN A 327 -8.97 -7.40 -13.93
N LYS A 328 -8.66 -7.85 -15.16
CA LYS A 328 -7.29 -7.99 -15.66
C LYS A 328 -6.75 -6.64 -16.16
N SER A 329 -5.49 -6.34 -15.84
CA SER A 329 -4.74 -5.24 -16.45
C SER A 329 -4.54 -5.46 -17.96
N LYS A 330 -4.81 -4.44 -18.79
CA LYS A 330 -4.52 -4.48 -20.23
C LYS A 330 -3.03 -4.45 -20.55
N LYS A 331 -2.22 -3.85 -19.67
CA LYS A 331 -0.76 -3.68 -19.83
C LYS A 331 0.07 -4.73 -19.08
N ASN A 332 -0.55 -5.86 -18.69
CA ASN A 332 0.10 -6.92 -17.91
C ASN A 332 0.88 -6.42 -16.68
N LYS A 333 0.36 -5.39 -15.98
CA LYS A 333 0.94 -4.88 -14.74
C LYS A 333 0.94 -5.97 -13.67
N LYS A 334 1.84 -5.86 -12.69
CA LYS A 334 2.04 -6.86 -11.64
C LYS A 334 1.58 -6.40 -10.25
N LYS A 335 0.88 -5.27 -10.17
CA LYS A 335 0.17 -4.84 -8.96
C LYS A 335 -1.24 -5.45 -8.93
N LEU A 336 -1.68 -5.91 -7.77
CA LEU A 336 -3.05 -6.35 -7.50
C LEU A 336 -3.71 -5.39 -6.51
N TRP A 337 -4.88 -4.89 -6.88
CA TRP A 337 -5.75 -4.12 -6.00
C TRP A 337 -6.90 -4.98 -5.52
N ILE A 338 -7.24 -4.93 -4.24
CA ILE A 338 -8.43 -5.55 -3.67
C ILE A 338 -9.31 -4.43 -3.14
N SER A 339 -10.45 -4.20 -3.79
CA SER A 339 -11.33 -3.08 -3.54
C SER A 339 -12.61 -3.51 -2.84
N PHE A 340 -12.89 -2.90 -1.69
CA PHE A 340 -14.09 -3.18 -0.89
C PHE A 340 -15.11 -2.06 -1.00
N SER A 341 -16.37 -2.43 -1.12
CA SER A 341 -17.50 -1.52 -1.30
C SER A 341 -18.04 -1.00 0.04
N SER A 342 -18.60 0.20 0.01
CA SER A 342 -19.25 0.82 1.16
C SER A 342 -20.68 0.28 1.35
N ARG A 343 -21.33 0.70 2.43
CA ARG A 343 -22.67 0.21 2.82
C ARG A 343 -23.76 0.50 1.77
N ASN A 344 -24.71 -0.44 1.60
CA ASN A 344 -25.92 -0.32 0.78
C ASN A 344 -25.69 -0.01 -0.71
N THR A 345 -24.60 -0.51 -1.30
CA THR A 345 -24.34 -0.34 -2.74
C THR A 345 -24.47 -1.66 -3.48
N ASP A 346 -25.27 -1.70 -4.54
CA ASP A 346 -25.26 -2.85 -5.48
C ASP A 346 -24.11 -2.77 -6.50
N LYS A 347 -23.28 -1.72 -6.43
CA LYS A 347 -22.16 -1.46 -7.33
C LYS A 347 -20.84 -1.53 -6.58
N PHE A 348 -19.78 -1.92 -7.28
CA PHE A 348 -18.43 -1.89 -6.73
C PHE A 348 -17.96 -0.45 -6.47
N ALA A 349 -17.49 -0.18 -5.26
CA ALA A 349 -16.84 1.09 -4.96
C ALA A 349 -15.60 1.30 -5.85
N PHE A 350 -15.35 2.56 -6.19
CA PHE A 350 -14.22 3.01 -7.01
C PHE A 350 -14.13 2.40 -8.41
N TYR A 351 -15.15 1.69 -8.90
CA TYR A 351 -15.09 0.96 -10.16
C TYR A 351 -14.54 1.83 -11.31
N LYS A 352 -15.17 2.98 -11.59
CA LYS A 352 -14.70 3.89 -12.67
C LYS A 352 -13.26 4.36 -12.47
N ASN A 353 -12.88 4.72 -11.25
CA ASN A 353 -11.55 5.27 -10.94
C ASN A 353 -10.45 4.22 -11.05
N LEU A 354 -10.68 3.02 -10.48
CA LEU A 354 -9.71 1.93 -10.53
C LEU A 354 -9.63 1.31 -11.93
N CYS A 355 -10.75 1.13 -12.63
CA CYS A 355 -10.75 0.65 -14.01
C CYS A 355 -9.87 1.54 -14.93
N ALA A 356 -9.91 2.86 -14.74
CA ALA A 356 -9.13 3.82 -15.51
C ALA A 356 -7.61 3.74 -15.26
N MET A 357 -7.16 3.14 -14.15
CA MET A 357 -5.74 2.92 -13.85
C MET A 357 -5.14 1.75 -14.64
N GLU A 358 -5.99 0.94 -15.29
CA GLU A 358 -5.61 -0.27 -16.04
C GLU A 358 -4.80 -1.28 -15.21
N GLU A 359 -5.07 -1.35 -13.90
CA GLU A 359 -4.46 -2.31 -12.97
C GLU A 359 -5.23 -3.63 -12.91
N ASN A 360 -4.65 -4.65 -12.24
CA ASN A 360 -5.40 -5.84 -11.84
C ASN A 360 -6.17 -5.53 -10.57
N ILE A 361 -7.48 -5.78 -10.58
CA ILE A 361 -8.34 -5.40 -9.46
C ILE A 361 -9.32 -6.53 -9.15
N LEU A 362 -9.31 -7.02 -7.92
CA LEU A 362 -10.34 -7.85 -7.33
C LEU A 362 -11.34 -6.93 -6.60
N PHE A 363 -12.53 -6.76 -7.17
CA PHE A 363 -13.62 -6.06 -6.52
C PHE A 363 -14.45 -7.01 -5.66
N ILE A 364 -14.79 -6.57 -4.45
CA ILE A 364 -15.62 -7.33 -3.51
C ILE A 364 -16.71 -6.41 -2.94
N ASN A 365 -17.96 -6.85 -2.98
CA ASN A 365 -19.11 -6.07 -2.53
C ASN A 365 -19.96 -6.86 -1.53
N ASP A 366 -20.09 -6.31 -0.32
CA ASP A 366 -21.04 -6.74 0.70
C ASP A 366 -22.31 -5.88 0.64
N ASN A 367 -23.41 -6.46 0.15
CA ASN A 367 -24.70 -5.78 0.09
C ASN A 367 -25.58 -5.96 1.33
N THR A 368 -25.11 -6.71 2.31
CA THR A 368 -25.85 -7.02 3.54
C THR A 368 -25.56 -6.02 4.65
N ALA A 369 -24.62 -5.09 4.41
CA ALA A 369 -24.12 -4.16 5.41
C ALA A 369 -23.56 -4.87 6.66
N SER A 370 -22.97 -6.05 6.47
CA SER A 370 -22.39 -6.87 7.54
C SER A 370 -20.99 -6.45 7.97
N TYR A 371 -20.43 -5.43 7.32
CA TYR A 371 -19.02 -5.09 7.47
C TYR A 371 -18.13 -6.29 7.13
N TYR A 372 -18.54 -7.10 6.15
CA TYR A 372 -17.80 -8.30 5.72
C TYR A 372 -17.57 -9.33 6.85
N ASN A 373 -18.34 -9.27 7.94
CA ASN A 373 -18.22 -10.20 9.06
C ASN A 373 -19.18 -11.40 8.97
N SER A 374 -20.17 -11.38 8.07
CA SER A 374 -21.15 -12.47 7.91
C SER A 374 -21.20 -13.02 6.48
N SER A 375 -22.21 -13.84 6.19
CA SER A 375 -22.46 -14.35 4.86
C SER A 375 -22.74 -13.20 3.88
N ILE A 376 -22.16 -13.31 2.68
CA ILE A 376 -22.44 -12.46 1.53
C ILE A 376 -23.09 -13.38 0.48
N ASN A 377 -24.39 -13.17 0.24
CA ASN A 377 -25.16 -14.03 -0.65
C ASN A 377 -24.51 -14.11 -2.04
N GLY A 378 -24.25 -15.34 -2.52
CA GLY A 378 -23.59 -15.59 -3.80
C GLY A 378 -22.05 -15.55 -3.77
N LEU A 379 -21.42 -15.31 -2.61
CA LEU A 379 -19.95 -15.22 -2.48
C LEU A 379 -19.38 -16.11 -1.36
N CYS A 380 -19.83 -15.95 -0.12
CA CYS A 380 -19.27 -16.66 1.04
C CYS A 380 -20.30 -16.76 2.18
N ASN A 381 -20.12 -17.76 3.05
CA ASN A 381 -20.99 -17.96 4.22
C ASN A 381 -20.47 -17.27 5.49
N ASN A 382 -19.19 -16.95 5.55
CA ASN A 382 -18.52 -16.31 6.68
C ASN A 382 -17.26 -15.57 6.22
N VAL A 383 -16.61 -14.87 7.17
CA VAL A 383 -15.39 -14.09 6.94
C VAL A 383 -14.19 -14.97 6.54
N ASP A 384 -14.06 -16.18 7.09
CA ASP A 384 -12.93 -17.07 6.82
C ASP A 384 -12.95 -17.61 5.39
N GLU A 385 -14.13 -17.96 4.87
CA GLU A 385 -14.31 -18.31 3.46
C GLU A 385 -13.92 -17.15 2.54
N LEU A 386 -14.22 -15.91 2.94
CA LEU A 386 -13.84 -14.73 2.16
C LEU A 386 -12.33 -14.47 2.21
N ILE A 387 -11.68 -14.71 3.35
CA ILE A 387 -10.21 -14.68 3.48
C ILE A 387 -9.59 -15.71 2.52
N GLU A 388 -10.12 -16.93 2.50
CA GLU A 388 -9.64 -18.02 1.63
C GLU A 388 -9.79 -17.70 0.14
N ILE A 389 -10.90 -17.08 -0.28
CA ILE A 389 -11.09 -16.66 -1.67
C ILE A 389 -10.02 -15.63 -2.07
N GLN A 390 -9.78 -14.63 -1.23
CA GLN A 390 -8.78 -13.59 -1.49
C GLN A 390 -7.36 -14.17 -1.49
N ARG A 391 -7.04 -15.03 -0.52
CA ARG A 391 -5.75 -15.72 -0.42
C ARG A 391 -5.47 -16.53 -1.69
N LYS A 392 -6.45 -17.29 -2.19
CA LYS A 392 -6.30 -18.02 -3.46
C LYS A 392 -6.01 -17.10 -4.65
N VAL A 393 -6.62 -15.92 -4.73
CA VAL A 393 -6.31 -14.95 -5.81
C VAL A 393 -4.89 -14.37 -5.66
N ILE A 394 -4.49 -14.03 -4.44
CA ILE A 394 -3.14 -13.54 -4.13
C ILE A 394 -2.10 -14.61 -4.48
N ASP A 395 -2.33 -15.87 -4.10
CA ASP A 395 -1.36 -16.95 -4.28
C ASP A 395 -1.32 -17.51 -5.72
N THR A 396 -2.34 -17.23 -6.54
CA THR A 396 -2.39 -17.70 -7.94
C THR A 396 -1.30 -17.05 -8.82
N TYR A 397 -0.78 -15.90 -8.41
CA TYR A 397 0.33 -15.23 -9.08
C TYR A 397 1.14 -14.46 -8.06
N ALA A 398 2.47 -14.55 -8.05
CA ALA A 398 3.20 -13.77 -7.07
C ALA A 398 3.38 -12.30 -7.53
N TRP A 399 2.35 -11.52 -7.22
CA TRP A 399 2.24 -10.07 -7.43
C TRP A 399 3.45 -9.32 -6.88
N GLU A 400 3.83 -8.21 -7.52
CA GLU A 400 4.90 -7.34 -7.02
C GLU A 400 4.43 -6.43 -5.88
N LYS A 401 3.13 -6.13 -5.84
CA LYS A 401 2.49 -5.36 -4.77
C LYS A 401 1.00 -5.70 -4.71
N VAL A 402 0.48 -6.01 -3.53
CA VAL A 402 -0.94 -6.23 -3.23
C VAL A 402 -1.43 -5.08 -2.36
N ILE A 403 -2.50 -4.42 -2.79
CA ILE A 403 -3.04 -3.23 -2.15
C ILE A 403 -4.51 -3.43 -1.83
N CYS A 404 -4.89 -3.33 -0.56
CA CYS A 404 -6.30 -3.28 -0.16
C CYS A 404 -6.78 -1.83 -0.08
N ILE A 405 -7.96 -1.53 -0.64
CA ILE A 405 -8.53 -0.18 -0.65
C ILE A 405 -10.02 -0.19 -0.32
N GLY A 406 -10.47 0.83 0.42
CA GLY A 406 -11.88 0.94 0.80
C GLY A 406 -12.24 2.27 1.47
N SER A 407 -13.53 2.59 1.51
CA SER A 407 -14.06 3.71 2.31
C SER A 407 -15.21 3.31 3.23
N SER A 408 -15.28 3.91 4.42
CA SER A 408 -16.30 3.62 5.45
C SER A 408 -16.31 2.11 5.79
N MET A 409 -17.42 1.40 5.53
CA MET A 409 -17.52 -0.06 5.66
C MET A 409 -16.45 -0.79 4.84
N GLY A 410 -16.17 -0.33 3.62
CA GLY A 410 -15.09 -0.87 2.81
C GLY A 410 -13.71 -0.52 3.38
N GLY A 411 -13.58 0.63 4.04
CA GLY A 411 -12.36 1.04 4.74
C GLY A 411 -12.03 0.08 5.89
N TYR A 412 -13.05 -0.25 6.71
CA TYR A 412 -12.94 -1.32 7.70
C TYR A 412 -12.48 -2.64 7.06
N ALA A 413 -13.11 -3.07 5.97
CA ALA A 413 -12.73 -4.30 5.28
C ALA A 413 -11.28 -4.28 4.76
N SER A 414 -10.85 -3.15 4.20
CA SER A 414 -9.46 -3.00 3.73
C SER A 414 -8.44 -3.14 4.85
N LEU A 415 -8.75 -2.63 6.05
CA LEU A 415 -7.92 -2.80 7.25
C LEU A 415 -7.96 -4.25 7.74
N LEU A 416 -9.13 -4.87 7.82
CA LEU A 416 -9.29 -6.25 8.29
C LEU A 416 -8.55 -7.24 7.40
N PHE A 417 -8.92 -7.30 6.12
CA PHE A 417 -8.36 -8.28 5.18
C PHE A 417 -6.91 -7.97 4.84
N GLY A 418 -6.54 -6.69 4.71
CA GLY A 418 -5.14 -6.31 4.50
C GLY A 418 -4.24 -6.77 5.63
N SER A 419 -4.70 -6.66 6.88
CA SER A 419 -3.95 -7.12 8.06
C SER A 419 -3.87 -8.65 8.15
N ILE A 420 -4.97 -9.38 7.91
CA ILE A 420 -5.00 -10.85 8.00
C ILE A 420 -4.23 -11.50 6.86
N LEU A 421 -4.34 -10.96 5.65
CA LEU A 421 -3.65 -11.46 4.47
C LEU A 421 -2.20 -10.98 4.40
N LYS A 422 -1.80 -10.02 5.26
CA LYS A 422 -0.46 -9.41 5.31
C LYS A 422 -0.05 -8.87 3.94
N VAL A 423 -0.93 -8.08 3.34
CA VAL A 423 -0.68 -7.45 2.03
C VAL A 423 0.37 -6.35 2.17
N ASP A 424 0.98 -5.95 1.05
CA ASP A 424 2.02 -4.92 1.06
C ASP A 424 1.51 -3.56 1.55
N GLN A 425 0.29 -3.17 1.15
CA GLN A 425 -0.27 -1.87 1.54
C GLN A 425 -1.79 -1.88 1.73
N VAL A 426 -2.27 -1.09 2.69
CA VAL A 426 -3.68 -0.74 2.88
C VAL A 426 -3.88 0.75 2.68
N ILE A 427 -4.92 1.12 1.93
CA ILE A 427 -5.37 2.51 1.75
C ILE A 427 -6.83 2.60 2.22
N ALA A 428 -7.05 3.20 3.39
CA ALA A 428 -8.38 3.27 4.00
C ALA A 428 -8.86 4.73 4.12
N PHE A 429 -10.10 4.98 3.71
CA PHE A 429 -10.74 6.30 3.78
C PHE A 429 -11.91 6.30 4.78
N SER A 430 -11.81 7.10 5.85
CA SER A 430 -12.82 7.19 6.93
C SER A 430 -13.27 5.81 7.44
N PRO A 431 -12.34 4.92 7.88
CA PRO A 431 -12.69 3.56 8.27
C PRO A 431 -13.37 3.50 9.66
N GLN A 432 -14.37 2.63 9.78
CA GLN A 432 -15.05 2.34 11.06
C GLN A 432 -14.36 1.16 11.76
N ILE A 433 -13.28 1.41 12.50
CA ILE A 433 -12.39 0.44 13.15
C ILE A 433 -13.04 -0.34 14.30
N ASP A 434 -13.89 0.32 15.10
CA ASP A 434 -14.61 -0.24 16.25
C ASP A 434 -16.12 -0.21 15.99
N LEU A 435 -16.71 -1.40 15.87
CA LEU A 435 -18.11 -1.59 15.50
C LEU A 435 -19.06 -1.66 16.71
N GLU A 436 -18.56 -1.82 17.95
CA GLU A 436 -19.39 -2.00 19.16
C GLU A 436 -19.74 -0.70 19.90
N LYS A 437 -19.05 0.39 19.60
CA LYS A 437 -19.09 1.65 20.38
C LYS A 437 -19.96 2.73 19.70
N PRO A 438 -20.43 3.75 20.46
CA PRO A 438 -21.74 4.38 20.24
C PRO A 438 -21.88 5.24 18.98
N PHE A 439 -20.77 5.53 18.29
CA PHE A 439 -20.78 6.29 17.05
C PHE A 439 -20.78 5.40 15.80
N SER A 440 -20.68 4.07 15.94
CA SER A 440 -20.80 3.17 14.79
C SER A 440 -22.23 3.21 14.24
N ILE A 441 -22.39 3.41 12.93
CA ILE A 441 -23.67 3.15 12.26
C ILE A 441 -23.88 1.64 12.33
N ASN A 442 -24.51 1.20 13.42
CA ASN A 442 -24.61 -0.21 13.80
C ASN A 442 -24.90 -1.09 12.56
N PRO A 443 -24.12 -2.17 12.33
CA PRO A 443 -24.63 -3.27 11.53
C PRO A 443 -25.99 -3.64 12.10
N GLN A 444 -26.98 -3.92 11.24
CA GLN A 444 -28.34 -4.19 11.72
C GLN A 444 -28.27 -5.19 12.89
N LYS A 445 -29.01 -4.93 13.98
CA LYS A 445 -28.95 -5.58 15.33
C LYS A 445 -28.97 -7.13 15.37
N LYS A 446 -28.94 -7.83 14.23
CA LYS A 446 -29.01 -9.29 14.06
C LYS A 446 -27.73 -9.92 13.48
N ILE A 447 -26.65 -9.18 13.24
CA ILE A 447 -25.41 -9.74 12.65
C ILE A 447 -24.38 -10.05 13.74
N THR A 448 -23.87 -11.28 13.76
CA THR A 448 -22.74 -11.67 14.63
C THR A 448 -21.45 -11.07 14.07
N LEU A 449 -20.82 -10.17 14.82
CA LEU A 449 -19.53 -9.59 14.48
C LEU A 449 -18.40 -10.45 15.07
N ILE A 450 -17.59 -11.04 14.19
CA ILE A 450 -16.40 -11.83 14.59
C ILE A 450 -15.26 -10.88 14.94
N TYR A 451 -14.99 -9.93 14.05
CA TYR A 451 -14.01 -8.88 14.23
C TYR A 451 -14.76 -7.60 14.61
N LYS A 452 -14.63 -7.20 15.87
CA LYS A 452 -15.41 -6.10 16.44
C LYS A 452 -14.61 -4.81 16.56
N ASP A 453 -13.33 -4.96 16.91
CA ASP A 453 -12.35 -3.90 16.98
C ASP A 453 -11.07 -4.36 16.27
N LEU A 454 -10.64 -3.62 15.25
CA LEU A 454 -9.42 -3.92 14.49
C LEU A 454 -8.16 -3.29 15.10
N SER A 455 -8.27 -2.48 16.15
CA SER A 455 -7.15 -1.73 16.73
C SER A 455 -5.97 -2.62 17.08
N SER A 456 -6.20 -3.71 17.80
CA SER A 456 -5.14 -4.67 18.17
C SER A 456 -4.53 -5.36 16.95
N LEU A 457 -5.35 -5.73 15.97
CA LEU A 457 -4.90 -6.39 14.75
C LEU A 457 -3.96 -5.47 13.93
N ILE A 458 -4.35 -4.21 13.76
CA ILE A 458 -3.56 -3.20 13.04
C ILE A 458 -2.30 -2.86 13.84
N ASN A 459 -2.46 -2.56 15.12
CA ASN A 459 -1.35 -2.15 15.97
C ASN A 459 -0.29 -3.25 16.15
N ASN A 460 -0.62 -4.52 16.01
CA ASN A 460 0.34 -5.63 16.15
C ASN A 460 0.88 -6.14 14.81
N ASN A 461 0.48 -5.56 13.68
CA ASN A 461 0.99 -5.93 12.36
C ASN A 461 2.11 -4.97 11.92
N TYR A 462 3.28 -5.54 11.62
CA TYR A 462 4.48 -4.81 11.16
C TYR A 462 4.81 -5.06 9.68
N GLU A 463 4.11 -5.99 9.04
CA GLU A 463 4.38 -6.43 7.67
C GLU A 463 3.65 -5.59 6.62
N THR A 464 2.47 -5.07 7.00
CA THR A 464 1.63 -4.25 6.12
C THR A 464 1.88 -2.76 6.35
N LYS A 465 2.00 -1.98 5.26
CA LYS A 465 2.00 -0.52 5.29
C LYS A 465 0.56 0.00 5.29
N TYR A 466 0.19 0.79 6.29
CA TYR A 466 -1.14 1.38 6.39
C TYR A 466 -1.10 2.86 6.01
N THR A 467 -1.98 3.28 5.12
CA THR A 467 -2.24 4.68 4.77
C THR A 467 -3.71 4.95 5.04
N ILE A 468 -3.99 5.71 6.09
CA ILE A 468 -5.35 5.97 6.57
C ILE A 468 -5.63 7.46 6.42
N LEU A 469 -6.67 7.80 5.67
CA LEU A 469 -7.15 9.16 5.52
C LEU A 469 -8.51 9.25 6.20
N SER A 470 -8.73 10.24 7.05
CA SER A 470 -9.97 10.38 7.82
C SER A 470 -10.39 11.85 7.93
N SER A 471 -11.68 12.09 8.15
CA SER A 471 -12.20 13.45 8.34
C SER A 471 -12.04 13.90 9.79
N THR A 472 -12.37 15.17 10.04
CA THR A 472 -12.55 15.71 11.39
C THR A 472 -13.95 15.41 11.98
N HIS A 473 -14.72 14.50 11.38
CA HIS A 473 -15.98 14.03 11.95
C HIS A 473 -15.71 13.21 13.21
N LEU A 474 -16.55 13.34 14.24
CA LEU A 474 -16.33 12.68 15.53
C LEU A 474 -16.20 11.15 15.40
N GLU A 475 -16.97 10.51 14.52
CA GLU A 475 -16.84 9.07 14.22
C GLU A 475 -15.44 8.71 13.76
N ASP A 476 -14.95 9.45 12.77
CA ASP A 476 -13.71 9.15 12.08
C ASP A 476 -12.55 9.35 13.03
N ILE A 477 -12.58 10.45 13.80
CA ILE A 477 -11.62 10.72 14.85
C ILE A 477 -11.63 9.61 15.91
N TYR A 478 -12.81 9.23 16.42
CA TYR A 478 -12.93 8.15 17.41
C TYR A 478 -12.24 6.87 16.93
N ASN A 479 -12.50 6.49 15.68
CA ASN A 479 -11.96 5.27 15.11
C ASN A 479 -10.44 5.34 14.93
N VAL A 480 -9.90 6.42 14.38
CA VAL A 480 -8.44 6.49 14.12
C VAL A 480 -7.60 6.71 15.37
N LEU A 481 -8.15 7.29 16.44
CA LEU A 481 -7.45 7.39 17.73
C LEU A 481 -7.16 6.02 18.36
N LYS A 482 -7.86 4.96 17.97
CA LYS A 482 -7.56 3.60 18.43
C LYS A 482 -6.26 3.06 17.82
N ILE A 483 -5.76 3.67 16.76
CA ILE A 483 -4.54 3.26 16.06
C ILE A 483 -3.36 4.03 16.66
N LYS A 484 -2.34 3.27 17.06
CA LYS A 484 -1.08 3.83 17.58
C LYS A 484 -0.20 4.22 16.40
N LYS A 485 0.37 5.43 16.45
CA LYS A 485 1.35 5.87 15.46
C LYS A 485 2.58 4.94 15.48
N LYS A 486 2.90 4.35 14.33
CA LYS A 486 4.04 3.46 14.09
C LYS A 486 4.66 3.75 12.73
N ASN A 487 5.90 3.32 12.49
CA ASN A 487 6.63 3.59 11.23
C ASN A 487 5.90 3.06 9.98
N ASN A 488 5.15 1.97 10.12
CA ASN A 488 4.37 1.38 9.04
C ASN A 488 2.93 1.91 8.96
N ILE A 489 2.58 2.98 9.69
CA ILE A 489 1.21 3.55 9.71
C ILE A 489 1.30 5.06 9.46
N ASP A 490 0.82 5.48 8.29
CA ASP A 490 0.60 6.89 7.95
C ASP A 490 -0.88 7.21 8.14
N LEU A 491 -1.15 8.19 8.98
CA LEU A 491 -2.51 8.63 9.31
C LEU A 491 -2.65 10.12 9.01
N PHE A 492 -3.61 10.45 8.14
CA PHE A 492 -3.90 11.80 7.68
C PHE A 492 -5.31 12.20 8.13
N LEU A 493 -5.43 13.36 8.76
CA LEU A 493 -6.70 13.96 9.16
C LEU A 493 -6.96 15.21 8.32
N LEU A 494 -8.03 15.15 7.52
CA LEU A 494 -8.35 16.16 6.53
C LEU A 494 -9.09 17.33 7.20
N ASN A 495 -8.35 18.42 7.45
CA ASN A 495 -8.84 19.62 8.13
C ASN A 495 -9.19 20.71 7.11
N TYR A 496 -10.21 20.50 6.28
CA TYR A 496 -10.69 21.55 5.37
C TYR A 496 -11.97 22.19 5.92
N CYS A 497 -11.82 23.42 6.40
CA CYS A 497 -12.78 24.54 6.44
C CYS A 497 -14.27 24.20 6.54
N SER A 498 -14.93 24.55 7.66
CA SER A 498 -16.34 25.02 7.82
C SER A 498 -17.50 24.25 7.14
N PHE A 499 -17.22 23.25 6.32
CA PHE A 499 -18.02 22.66 5.26
C PHE A 499 -17.70 21.16 5.07
N CYS A 500 -16.52 20.67 5.49
CA CYS A 500 -16.27 19.23 5.67
C CYS A 500 -16.88 18.76 7.00
N GLN A 501 -18.21 18.77 7.08
CA GLN A 501 -18.96 18.23 8.23
C GLN A 501 -19.30 16.74 8.04
N GLY A 502 -18.87 16.11 6.94
CA GLY A 502 -19.35 14.80 6.53
C GLY A 502 -18.33 13.68 6.59
N HIS A 503 -18.81 12.48 6.93
CA HIS A 503 -18.10 11.19 6.88
C HIS A 503 -17.52 10.80 5.49
N ASN A 504 -17.85 11.52 4.41
CA ASN A 504 -17.52 11.13 3.03
C ASN A 504 -16.44 12.01 2.39
N ILE A 505 -15.20 11.83 2.86
CA ILE A 505 -14.02 12.61 2.44
C ILE A 505 -13.74 12.52 0.93
N LEU A 506 -14.05 11.40 0.29
CA LEU A 506 -13.80 11.21 -1.13
C LEU A 506 -14.74 12.05 -2.01
N LYS A 507 -16.00 12.21 -1.59
CA LYS A 507 -16.95 13.09 -2.27
C LYS A 507 -16.49 14.54 -2.17
N GLU A 508 -16.04 14.97 -1.00
CA GLU A 508 -15.55 16.33 -0.76
C GLU A 508 -14.29 16.61 -1.59
N MET A 509 -13.31 15.69 -1.59
CA MET A 509 -12.11 15.78 -2.43
C MET A 509 -12.48 15.90 -3.91
N SER A 510 -13.36 15.04 -4.41
CA SER A 510 -13.81 15.10 -5.81
C SER A 510 -14.56 16.38 -6.14
N THR A 511 -15.35 16.93 -5.22
CA THR A 511 -16.10 18.18 -5.41
C THR A 511 -15.15 19.38 -5.50
N ASN A 512 -14.03 19.31 -4.79
CA ASN A 512 -12.96 20.30 -4.84
C ASN A 512 -11.94 20.07 -5.98
N GLY A 513 -12.31 19.30 -7.00
CA GLY A 513 -11.50 19.11 -8.22
C GLY A 513 -10.34 18.12 -8.09
N ILE A 514 -10.26 17.35 -7.00
CA ILE A 514 -9.20 16.35 -6.81
C ILE A 514 -9.51 15.09 -7.62
N SER A 515 -8.60 14.72 -8.52
CA SER A 515 -8.70 13.45 -9.25
C SER A 515 -8.42 12.28 -8.32
N LEU A 516 -9.47 11.51 -7.99
CA LEU A 516 -9.35 10.30 -7.18
C LEU A 516 -8.42 9.25 -7.81
N GLN A 517 -8.35 9.19 -9.14
CA GLN A 517 -7.42 8.29 -9.85
C GLN A 517 -5.96 8.64 -9.53
N LYS A 518 -5.62 9.93 -9.63
CA LYS A 518 -4.27 10.42 -9.33
C LYS A 518 -3.96 10.21 -7.85
N LEU A 519 -4.91 10.54 -6.97
CA LEU A 519 -4.78 10.31 -5.53
C LEU A 519 -4.45 8.84 -5.22
N PHE A 520 -5.19 7.87 -5.77
CA PHE A 520 -4.92 6.45 -5.51
C PHE A 520 -3.54 6.02 -6.01
N LEU A 521 -3.11 6.51 -7.19
CA LEU A 521 -1.77 6.24 -7.72
C LEU A 521 -0.67 6.81 -6.82
N ASP A 522 -0.80 8.07 -6.41
CA ASP A 522 0.16 8.74 -5.54
C ASP A 522 0.29 8.02 -4.19
N LEU A 523 -0.85 7.71 -3.54
CA LEU A 523 -0.87 6.95 -2.28
C LEU A 523 -0.26 5.55 -2.45
N SER A 524 -0.52 4.85 -3.57
CA SER A 524 0.05 3.53 -3.84
C SER A 524 1.57 3.51 -4.06
N ASN A 525 2.15 4.69 -4.33
CA ASN A 525 3.59 4.89 -4.49
C ASN A 525 4.18 5.64 -3.29
N GLU A 526 3.41 5.81 -2.21
CA GLU A 526 3.84 6.52 -0.99
C GLU A 526 4.27 7.97 -1.26
N ASN A 527 3.68 8.57 -2.30
CA ASN A 527 3.89 9.97 -2.65
C ASN A 527 2.83 10.83 -1.96
N TYR A 528 3.19 11.43 -0.83
CA TYR A 528 2.29 12.25 -0.02
C TYR A 528 2.40 13.75 -0.30
N LEU A 529 3.22 14.18 -1.25
CA LEU A 529 3.48 15.60 -1.51
C LEU A 529 2.19 16.40 -1.72
N PHE A 530 1.22 15.83 -2.45
CA PHE A 530 -0.10 16.44 -2.65
C PHE A 530 -0.88 16.66 -1.33
N LEU A 531 -0.76 15.74 -0.38
CA LEU A 531 -1.39 15.88 0.92
C LEU A 531 -0.69 16.97 1.75
N GLU A 532 0.64 17.01 1.70
CA GLU A 532 1.46 17.97 2.43
C GLU A 532 1.25 19.41 1.92
N THR A 533 1.23 19.62 0.61
CA THR A 533 1.10 20.95 -0.01
C THR A 533 -0.27 21.61 0.22
N ASN A 534 -1.29 20.82 0.55
CA ASN A 534 -2.65 21.29 0.77
C ASN A 534 -3.02 21.33 2.27
N ASN A 535 -2.03 21.36 3.18
CA ASN A 535 -2.23 21.45 4.64
C ASN A 535 -3.09 20.31 5.23
N PHE A 536 -3.11 19.11 4.63
CA PHE A 536 -3.85 17.95 5.15
C PHE A 536 -3.20 17.28 6.39
N ASN A 537 -2.21 17.92 7.01
CA ASN A 537 -1.36 17.36 8.08
C ASN A 537 -1.65 17.90 9.51
N ALA A 538 -2.64 18.76 9.69
CA ALA A 538 -2.65 19.69 10.83
C ALA A 538 -3.23 19.19 12.18
N LEU A 539 -3.32 17.89 12.46
CA LEU A 539 -3.68 17.40 13.81
C LEU A 539 -2.61 16.54 14.50
N PHE A 540 -1.94 15.62 13.79
CA PHE A 540 -0.92 14.73 14.40
C PHE A 540 0.44 15.38 14.65
N SER A 541 0.62 16.64 14.26
CA SER A 541 1.75 17.47 14.72
C SER A 541 1.51 18.07 16.12
N ASN A 542 0.29 17.98 16.66
CA ASN A 542 -0.06 18.50 17.98
C ASN A 542 -0.52 17.37 18.92
N LEU A 543 0.44 16.75 19.62
CA LEU A 543 0.19 15.65 20.58
C LEU A 543 -0.81 16.02 21.67
N GLU A 544 -0.82 17.29 22.10
CA GLU A 544 -1.73 17.80 23.13
C GLU A 544 -3.20 17.69 22.70
N VAL A 545 -3.47 17.95 21.41
CA VAL A 545 -4.81 17.84 20.83
C VAL A 545 -5.27 16.38 20.86
N ILE A 546 -4.40 15.43 20.51
CA ILE A 546 -4.68 13.98 20.55
C ILE A 546 -4.93 13.47 21.97
N ASP A 547 -4.12 13.90 22.93
CA ASP A 547 -4.31 13.54 24.34
C ASP A 547 -5.65 14.06 24.88
N ASN A 548 -6.05 15.26 24.45
CA ASN A 548 -7.36 15.83 24.76
C ASN A 548 -8.51 15.00 24.14
N TYR A 549 -8.34 14.48 22.92
CA TYR A 549 -9.31 13.56 22.32
C TYR A 549 -9.40 12.22 23.05
N HIS A 550 -8.25 11.63 23.41
CA HIS A 550 -8.21 10.37 24.15
C HIS A 550 -8.92 10.51 25.49
N LYS A 551 -8.58 11.54 26.26
CA LYS A 551 -9.21 11.85 27.54
C LYS A 551 -10.72 12.04 27.39
N PHE A 552 -11.16 12.79 26.38
CA PHE A 552 -12.58 12.97 26.07
C PHE A 552 -13.32 11.63 25.91
N PHE A 553 -12.81 10.74 25.05
CA PHE A 553 -13.46 9.45 24.80
C PHE A 553 -13.36 8.48 25.98
N GLU A 554 -12.31 8.55 26.79
CA GLU A 554 -12.20 7.78 28.03
C GLU A 554 -13.26 8.21 29.06
N ASP A 555 -13.38 9.51 29.30
CA ASP A 555 -14.36 10.08 30.24
C ASP A 555 -15.80 9.82 29.77
N TYR A 556 -16.06 9.96 28.47
CA TYR A 556 -17.35 9.66 27.85
C TYR A 556 -17.72 8.17 28.00
N ASN A 557 -16.79 7.24 27.72
CA ASN A 557 -17.04 5.80 27.83
C ASN A 557 -17.29 5.34 29.28
N GLN A 558 -16.76 6.05 30.28
CA GLN A 558 -16.90 5.71 31.70
C GLN A 558 -18.11 6.37 32.37
N ASN A 559 -18.94 7.14 31.65
CA ASN A 559 -19.97 8.02 32.24
C ASN A 559 -19.42 8.96 33.34
N LYS A 560 -18.12 9.25 33.31
CA LYS A 560 -17.42 10.15 34.25
C LYS A 560 -17.20 11.54 33.67
N PHE A 561 -17.83 11.82 32.53
CA PHE A 561 -17.67 13.08 31.82
C PHE A 561 -18.26 14.25 32.61
N ASP A 562 -17.44 14.86 33.45
CA ASP A 562 -17.71 16.11 34.13
C ASP A 562 -17.09 17.26 33.30
N VAL A 563 -17.94 17.93 32.52
CA VAL A 563 -17.55 19.06 31.66
C VAL A 563 -16.80 20.12 32.46
N SER A 564 -17.07 20.28 33.76
CA SER A 564 -16.40 21.27 34.61
C SER A 564 -14.90 21.01 34.81
N GLN A 565 -14.44 19.76 34.62
CA GLN A 565 -13.05 19.35 34.78
C GLN A 565 -12.26 19.31 33.44
N CYS A 566 -12.94 19.57 32.32
CA CYS A 566 -12.32 19.64 31.00
C CYS A 566 -11.63 21.00 30.77
N THR A 567 -10.52 21.00 30.03
CA THR A 567 -9.88 22.24 29.54
C THR A 567 -10.81 23.00 28.59
N ILE A 568 -10.54 24.29 28.38
CA ILE A 568 -11.34 25.11 27.45
C ILE A 568 -11.28 24.54 26.02
N GLU A 569 -10.14 23.98 25.60
CA GLU A 569 -9.99 23.31 24.31
C GLU A 569 -10.83 22.03 24.22
N SER A 570 -10.78 21.15 25.23
CA SER A 570 -11.61 19.92 25.28
C SER A 570 -13.10 20.25 25.33
N LYS A 571 -13.48 21.32 26.04
CA LYS A 571 -14.84 21.86 26.06
C LYS A 571 -15.26 22.31 24.66
N ASN A 572 -14.48 23.20 24.02
CA ASN A 572 -14.75 23.69 22.65
C ASN A 572 -14.88 22.55 21.64
N PHE A 573 -14.03 21.53 21.75
CA PHE A 573 -14.07 20.34 20.91
C PHE A 573 -15.34 19.52 21.15
N PHE A 574 -15.68 19.23 22.41
CA PHE A 574 -16.91 18.53 22.75
C PHE A 574 -18.15 19.25 22.18
N TYR A 575 -18.16 20.58 22.18
CA TYR A 575 -19.26 21.36 21.60
C TYR A 575 -19.36 21.24 20.09
N ALA A 576 -18.24 21.22 19.37
CA ALA A 576 -18.23 20.95 17.93
C ALA A 576 -18.77 19.54 17.60
N CYS A 577 -18.55 18.58 18.50
CA CYS A 577 -18.96 17.19 18.34
C CYS A 577 -20.40 16.89 18.76
N ALA A 578 -20.89 17.53 19.82
CA ALA A 578 -22.31 17.46 20.22
C ALA A 578 -23.23 18.03 19.14
N PHE A 579 -22.77 19.06 18.42
CA PHE A 579 -23.45 19.65 17.26
C PHE A 579 -23.65 18.65 16.11
N GLN A 580 -22.71 17.74 15.86
CA GLN A 580 -22.77 16.77 14.76
C GLN A 580 -23.77 15.61 14.99
N TYR A 581 -24.07 15.23 16.24
CA TYR A 581 -24.67 13.91 16.55
C TYR A 581 -26.07 13.91 17.16
N SER A 582 -26.79 15.04 17.16
CA SER A 582 -28.22 15.05 17.53
C SER A 582 -28.55 14.50 18.93
N ASN A 583 -27.59 14.47 19.88
CA ASN A 583 -27.90 14.17 21.29
C ASN A 583 -28.29 15.46 22.03
N TRP A 584 -29.43 16.02 21.62
CA TRP A 584 -29.91 17.35 21.99
C TRP A 584 -30.07 17.54 23.51
N THR A 585 -30.36 16.46 24.24
CA THR A 585 -30.52 16.52 25.71
C THR A 585 -29.18 16.81 26.41
N GLN A 586 -28.09 16.19 25.97
CA GLN A 586 -26.75 16.49 26.50
C GLN A 586 -26.27 17.88 26.08
N MET A 587 -26.55 18.30 24.83
CA MET A 587 -26.18 19.62 24.34
C MET A 587 -26.89 20.75 25.10
N VAL A 588 -28.15 20.56 25.49
CA VAL A 588 -28.88 21.54 26.33
C VAL A 588 -28.32 21.63 27.74
N ASN A 589 -28.04 20.51 28.39
CA ASN A 589 -27.44 20.52 29.73
C ASN A 589 -26.09 21.26 29.74
N VAL A 590 -25.39 21.20 28.62
CA VAL A 590 -24.12 21.86 28.36
C VAL A 590 -24.26 23.36 28.13
N CYS A 591 -25.25 23.78 27.34
CA CYS A 591 -25.58 25.20 27.22
C CYS A 591 -25.99 25.78 28.59
N ILE A 592 -26.72 25.00 29.39
CA ILE A 592 -27.11 25.36 30.77
C ILE A 592 -25.88 25.51 31.67
N ASP A 593 -24.90 24.59 31.59
CA ASP A 593 -23.68 24.68 32.38
C ASP A 593 -22.86 25.95 32.04
N PHE A 594 -22.80 26.37 30.77
CA PHE A 594 -22.15 27.64 30.41
C PHE A 594 -22.88 28.89 30.92
N LEU A 595 -24.20 28.87 30.80
CA LEU A 595 -25.07 29.98 31.19
C LEU A 595 -25.14 30.12 32.72
N ILE A 596 -25.10 29.01 33.46
CA ILE A 596 -25.34 28.98 34.91
C ILE A 596 -24.07 28.76 35.72
N LYS A 597 -23.27 27.73 35.42
CA LYS A 597 -22.08 27.39 36.21
C LYS A 597 -20.88 28.26 35.84
N ASP A 598 -20.57 28.35 34.55
CA ASP A 598 -19.36 29.04 34.08
C ASP A 598 -19.57 30.55 33.88
N LYS A 599 -20.80 31.04 34.01
CA LYS A 599 -21.22 32.46 33.84
C LYS A 599 -20.73 33.09 32.52
N ASN A 600 -20.51 32.28 31.48
CA ASN A 600 -20.02 32.73 30.18
C ASN A 600 -21.20 32.86 29.20
N TYR A 601 -21.98 33.92 29.41
CA TYR A 601 -23.29 34.12 28.77
C TYR A 601 -23.22 34.26 27.25
N SER A 602 -22.24 35.00 26.72
CA SER A 602 -22.08 35.21 25.28
C SER A 602 -21.83 33.90 24.53
N LYS A 603 -20.98 33.03 25.08
CA LYS A 603 -20.65 31.74 24.47
C LYS A 603 -21.79 30.73 24.61
N GLY A 604 -22.46 30.72 25.77
CA GLY A 604 -23.65 29.89 26.00
C GLY A 604 -24.81 30.24 25.07
N VAL A 605 -25.06 31.53 24.81
CA VAL A 605 -26.09 32.01 23.87
C VAL A 605 -25.76 31.65 22.43
N LEU A 606 -24.51 31.86 21.99
CA LEU A 606 -24.09 31.53 20.63
C LEU A 606 -24.22 30.02 20.34
N LEU A 607 -23.83 29.17 21.30
CA LEU A 607 -23.98 27.72 21.20
C LEU A 607 -25.47 27.31 21.11
N LEU A 608 -26.31 27.98 21.90
CA LEU A 608 -27.76 27.75 21.93
C LEU A 608 -28.41 28.16 20.59
N GLN A 609 -28.03 29.31 20.04
CA GLN A 609 -28.49 29.81 18.74
C GLN A 609 -28.13 28.83 17.62
N SER A 610 -26.86 28.41 17.56
CA SER A 610 -26.41 27.41 16.59
C SER A 610 -27.09 26.05 16.80
N THR A 611 -27.45 25.68 18.02
CA THR A 611 -28.17 24.43 18.31
C THR A 611 -29.60 24.47 17.79
N LEU A 612 -30.31 25.60 17.98
CA LEU A 612 -31.72 25.75 17.65
C LEU A 612 -31.98 25.86 16.14
N SER A 613 -31.02 26.35 15.36
CA SER A 613 -31.14 26.51 13.89
C SER A 613 -31.12 25.19 13.09
N PHE A 614 -30.87 24.04 13.73
CA PHE A 614 -30.73 22.74 13.05
C PHE A 614 -31.72 21.65 13.50
N VAL A 615 -32.71 21.97 14.36
CA VAL A 615 -33.67 20.98 14.90
C VAL A 615 -35.10 21.26 14.42
N PRO A 616 -35.65 20.47 13.48
CA PRO A 616 -37.05 20.59 13.03
C PRO A 616 -38.09 20.20 14.12
N GLN A 617 -37.64 19.69 15.27
CA GLN A 617 -38.46 19.22 16.39
C GLN A 617 -38.03 19.86 17.72
N ALA A 618 -37.55 21.11 17.68
CA ALA A 618 -37.05 21.85 18.84
C ALA A 618 -38.10 22.15 19.92
N TYR A 619 -39.37 21.81 19.68
CA TYR A 619 -40.52 22.15 20.54
C TYR A 619 -40.37 21.72 22.01
N PHE A 620 -39.88 20.50 22.24
CA PHE A 620 -39.69 19.95 23.60
C PHE A 620 -38.48 20.57 24.32
N LEU A 621 -37.51 21.03 23.54
CA LEU A 621 -36.27 21.67 23.98
C LEU A 621 -36.51 23.12 24.39
N TYR A 622 -37.31 23.84 23.60
CA TYR A 622 -37.85 25.17 23.90
C TYR A 622 -38.58 25.17 25.25
N LYS A 623 -39.39 24.14 25.55
CA LYS A 623 -40.14 24.00 26.81
C LYS A 623 -39.25 23.98 28.07
N LYS A 624 -38.07 23.34 28.00
CA LYS A 624 -37.09 23.29 29.11
C LYS A 624 -36.29 24.60 29.22
N LEU A 625 -35.93 25.21 28.09
CA LEU A 625 -35.19 26.47 28.06
C LEU A 625 -36.04 27.67 28.51
N LEU A 626 -37.33 27.71 28.15
CA LEU A 626 -38.31 28.68 28.67
C LEU A 626 -38.56 28.53 30.19
N PHE A 627 -38.52 27.29 30.71
CA PHE A 627 -38.61 27.05 32.15
C PHE A 627 -37.38 27.60 32.91
N LEU A 628 -36.18 27.43 32.37
CA LEU A 628 -34.94 28.02 32.93
C LEU A 628 -34.89 29.55 32.79
N TYR A 629 -35.46 30.09 31.72
CA TYR A 629 -35.65 31.52 31.45
C TYR A 629 -36.51 32.23 32.51
N PHE A 630 -37.64 31.64 32.92
CA PHE A 630 -38.53 32.21 33.94
C PHE A 630 -37.96 32.14 35.37
N VAL A 631 -37.08 31.18 35.64
CA VAL A 631 -36.43 31.03 36.95
C VAL A 631 -35.26 32.02 37.14
N LEU A 632 -34.62 32.49 36.06
CA LEU A 632 -33.36 33.24 36.11
C LEU A 632 -33.45 34.76 35.84
N ASN A 633 -34.62 35.27 35.45
CA ASN A 633 -34.99 36.70 35.46
C ASN A 633 -34.01 37.66 34.72
N LYS A 634 -33.64 37.38 33.46
CA LYS A 634 -32.65 38.18 32.68
C LYS A 634 -33.19 38.62 31.30
N LYS A 635 -33.57 39.89 31.21
CA LYS A 635 -34.15 40.58 30.02
C LYS A 635 -33.33 40.47 28.71
N VAL A 636 -32.00 40.54 28.80
CA VAL A 636 -31.09 40.55 27.63
C VAL A 636 -31.14 39.24 26.83
N LEU A 637 -31.46 38.12 27.47
CA LEU A 637 -31.58 36.83 26.80
C LEU A 637 -32.88 36.73 25.98
N ALA A 638 -33.92 37.48 26.38
CA ALA A 638 -35.23 37.50 25.70
C ALA A 638 -35.12 38.19 24.33
N GLU A 639 -34.44 39.34 24.29
CA GLU A 639 -34.25 40.15 23.09
C GLU A 639 -33.49 39.35 22.01
N ALA A 640 -32.42 38.64 22.38
CA ALA A 640 -31.63 37.82 21.46
C ALA A 640 -32.35 36.55 20.93
N LEU A 641 -33.28 35.98 21.70
CA LEU A 641 -34.10 34.83 21.27
C LEU A 641 -35.22 35.27 20.31
N ILE A 642 -35.81 36.43 20.59
CA ILE A 642 -36.91 37.00 19.82
C ILE A 642 -36.46 37.46 18.43
N GLU A 643 -35.29 38.09 18.31
CA GLU A 643 -34.70 38.50 17.01
C GLU A 643 -34.39 37.31 16.07
N ASN A 644 -34.26 36.09 16.61
CA ASN A 644 -33.98 34.89 15.81
C ASN A 644 -35.25 34.12 15.42
N ILE A 645 -36.39 34.38 16.07
CA ILE A 645 -37.67 33.74 15.76
C ILE A 645 -38.24 34.25 14.43
N SER A 646 -37.98 35.51 14.06
CA SER A 646 -38.40 36.08 12.76
C SER A 646 -37.79 35.39 11.52
N ALA A 647 -36.85 34.46 11.70
CA ALA A 647 -36.20 33.72 10.62
C ALA A 647 -36.84 32.34 10.32
N ILE A 648 -37.95 31.98 10.99
CA ILE A 648 -38.52 30.63 11.00
C ILE A 648 -39.84 30.54 10.18
N ASN A 649 -40.13 29.36 9.61
CA ASN A 649 -41.36 29.01 8.88
C ASN A 649 -42.64 29.22 9.73
N PHE A 650 -43.70 29.72 9.08
CA PHE A 650 -45.07 29.91 9.55
C PHE A 650 -45.64 28.78 10.43
N GLU A 651 -45.41 27.50 10.11
CA GLU A 651 -45.96 26.35 10.84
C GLU A 651 -45.33 26.17 12.24
N GLU A 652 -44.07 26.59 12.41
CA GLU A 652 -43.37 26.57 13.69
C GLU A 652 -43.76 27.78 14.57
N HIS A 653 -44.13 28.92 13.96
CA HIS A 653 -44.75 30.04 14.67
C HIS A 653 -46.12 29.67 15.29
N ILE A 654 -46.93 28.85 14.60
CA ILE A 654 -48.20 28.34 15.14
C ILE A 654 -47.98 27.51 16.40
N ASN A 655 -46.97 26.64 16.38
CA ASN A 655 -46.63 25.80 17.51
C ASN A 655 -46.08 26.66 18.68
N PHE A 656 -45.28 27.69 18.41
CA PHE A 656 -44.83 28.65 19.41
C PHE A 656 -46.00 29.40 20.09
N LEU A 657 -47.02 29.81 19.33
CA LEU A 657 -48.26 30.40 19.84
C LEU A 657 -49.06 29.43 20.72
N SER A 658 -49.14 28.16 20.35
CA SER A 658 -49.80 27.12 21.16
C SER A 658 -49.07 26.86 22.48
N LEU A 659 -47.73 26.87 22.45
CA LEU A 659 -46.89 26.64 23.63
C LEU A 659 -46.90 27.83 24.61
N SER A 660 -46.95 29.05 24.10
CA SER A 660 -47.09 30.25 24.93
C SER A 660 -48.44 30.23 25.66
N VAL A 661 -49.55 29.90 24.96
CA VAL A 661 -50.90 29.64 25.53
C VAL A 661 -50.89 28.65 26.71
N ASP A 662 -50.12 27.57 26.63
CA ASP A 662 -49.98 26.61 27.72
C ASP A 662 -49.09 27.09 28.89
N LEU A 663 -48.12 27.97 28.63
CA LEU A 663 -47.27 28.60 29.64
C LEU A 663 -47.97 29.77 30.36
N PHE A 664 -48.94 30.45 29.73
CA PHE A 664 -49.77 31.48 30.35
C PHE A 664 -50.57 30.96 31.56
N LYS A 665 -50.78 29.65 31.66
CA LYS A 665 -51.42 29.00 32.82
C LYS A 665 -50.58 29.07 34.11
N VAL A 666 -49.31 29.48 34.01
CA VAL A 666 -48.33 29.45 35.11
C VAL A 666 -47.80 30.87 35.41
N ASN A 667 -48.69 31.75 35.92
CA ASN A 667 -48.39 32.95 36.72
C ASN A 667 -47.28 33.92 36.26
N ASN A 668 -47.40 34.60 35.11
CA ASN A 668 -46.64 35.86 34.94
C ASN A 668 -47.27 36.89 33.97
N ILE A 669 -47.80 37.99 34.53
CA ILE A 669 -48.48 39.08 33.81
C ILE A 669 -47.48 39.94 32.98
N GLU A 670 -46.23 40.10 33.43
CA GLU A 670 -45.24 40.94 32.71
C GLU A 670 -44.75 40.31 31.41
N GLY A 671 -44.51 38.99 31.41
CA GLY A 671 -44.16 38.28 30.18
C GLY A 671 -45.28 38.31 29.13
N SER A 672 -46.52 38.48 29.60
CA SER A 672 -47.71 38.55 28.76
C SER A 672 -47.79 39.85 27.97
N LEU A 673 -47.48 40.97 28.62
CA LEU A 673 -47.46 42.30 28.00
C LEU A 673 -46.32 42.44 26.99
N TYR A 674 -45.16 41.85 27.27
CA TYR A 674 -44.00 41.92 26.38
C TYR A 674 -44.21 41.16 25.06
N CYS A 675 -44.82 39.97 25.11
CA CYS A 675 -45.17 39.22 23.90
C CYS A 675 -46.20 39.97 23.05
N LEU A 676 -47.23 40.57 23.68
CA LEU A 676 -48.24 41.38 23.03
C LEU A 676 -47.63 42.59 22.31
N ASP A 677 -46.72 43.30 22.96
CA ASP A 677 -46.05 44.48 22.41
C ASP A 677 -45.14 44.11 21.23
N TYR A 678 -44.44 42.97 21.31
CA TYR A 678 -43.66 42.45 20.19
C TYR A 678 -44.52 42.12 18.96
N PHE A 679 -45.63 41.39 19.14
CA PHE A 679 -46.49 40.98 18.02
C PHE A 679 -47.25 42.13 17.37
N MET A 680 -47.61 43.17 18.12
CA MET A 680 -48.25 44.37 17.58
C MET A 680 -47.32 45.17 16.64
N ASN A 681 -46.01 45.07 16.88
CA ASN A 681 -44.97 45.81 16.17
C ASN A 681 -44.33 45.03 14.99
N ILE A 682 -44.78 43.82 14.68
CA ILE A 682 -44.33 43.10 13.48
C ILE A 682 -44.97 43.73 12.22
N GLU A 683 -44.12 44.17 11.28
CA GLU A 683 -44.48 44.74 9.97
C GLU A 683 -44.55 43.67 8.87
N ASP A 684 -45.16 42.51 9.14
CA ASP A 684 -45.21 41.39 8.19
C ASP A 684 -46.60 41.22 7.54
N SER A 685 -46.60 40.94 6.25
CA SER A 685 -47.71 40.60 5.35
C SER A 685 -48.67 39.50 5.86
N ASN A 686 -48.28 38.75 6.89
CA ASN A 686 -49.06 37.66 7.49
C ASN A 686 -49.75 38.02 8.82
N LYS A 687 -49.78 39.31 9.21
CA LYS A 687 -50.38 39.82 10.47
C LYS A 687 -51.78 39.24 10.77
N ASP A 688 -52.57 39.07 9.72
CA ASP A 688 -53.91 38.50 9.72
C ASP A 688 -54.01 37.05 10.21
N ASN A 689 -52.99 36.24 9.94
CA ASN A 689 -52.94 34.84 10.37
C ASN A 689 -52.49 34.72 11.83
N TYR A 690 -51.58 35.59 12.29
CA TYR A 690 -51.14 35.66 13.68
C TYR A 690 -52.29 36.08 14.62
N LEU A 691 -53.09 37.07 14.22
CA LEU A 691 -54.30 37.48 14.92
C LEU A 691 -55.35 36.36 14.96
N ALA A 692 -55.55 35.60 13.88
CA ALA A 692 -56.49 34.48 13.83
C ALA A 692 -56.10 33.30 14.74
N LEU A 693 -54.79 33.06 14.91
CA LEU A 693 -54.25 32.03 15.80
C LEU A 693 -54.31 32.43 17.27
N TYR A 694 -54.02 33.69 17.55
CA TYR A 694 -54.19 34.27 18.88
C TYR A 694 -55.67 34.26 19.31
N HIS A 695 -56.59 34.53 18.37
CA HIS A 695 -58.04 34.33 18.54
C HIS A 695 -58.43 32.90 18.93
N LYS A 696 -57.75 31.88 18.39
CA LYS A 696 -57.96 30.47 18.75
C LYS A 696 -57.39 30.12 20.13
N GLY A 697 -56.27 30.73 20.53
CA GLY A 697 -55.63 30.51 21.83
C GLY A 697 -56.44 31.01 23.02
N LEU A 698 -57.09 32.18 22.88
CA LEU A 698 -57.96 32.76 23.92
C LEU A 698 -59.23 31.94 24.17
N LEU A 699 -59.69 31.15 23.19
CA LEU A 699 -60.89 30.32 23.29
C LEU A 699 -60.69 29.02 24.10
N PHE A 700 -59.44 28.65 24.45
CA PHE A 700 -59.13 27.36 25.09
C PHE A 700 -58.83 27.44 26.60
N ILE A 701 -58.80 28.63 27.17
CA ILE A 701 -58.50 28.82 28.59
C ILE A 701 -59.83 29.08 29.32
N GLY A 702 -60.09 28.36 30.40
CA GLY A 702 -61.20 28.66 31.30
C GLY A 702 -60.92 30.00 31.98
N ILE A 703 -61.56 31.06 31.48
CA ILE A 703 -61.13 32.43 31.72
C ILE A 703 -61.64 32.95 33.07
N ASN A 704 -60.75 33.44 33.93
CA ASN A 704 -61.13 34.27 35.08
C ASN A 704 -61.40 35.74 34.64
N LYS A 705 -61.96 36.59 35.51
CA LYS A 705 -62.46 37.93 35.11
C LYS A 705 -61.39 38.84 34.49
N LEU A 706 -60.12 38.69 34.86
CA LEU A 706 -59.02 39.52 34.35
C LEU A 706 -58.59 39.09 32.95
N GLU A 707 -58.48 37.79 32.73
CA GLU A 707 -58.16 37.20 31.41
C GLU A 707 -59.27 37.51 30.39
N SER A 708 -60.53 37.67 30.83
CA SER A 708 -61.66 38.05 29.97
C SER A 708 -61.55 39.49 29.47
N ILE A 709 -61.06 40.41 30.32
CA ILE A 709 -60.84 41.82 29.97
C ILE A 709 -59.71 41.95 28.95
N LEU A 710 -58.63 41.17 29.12
CA LEU A 710 -57.50 41.16 28.19
C LEU A 710 -57.87 40.55 26.83
N ALA A 711 -58.65 39.45 26.84
CA ALA A 711 -59.22 38.87 25.63
C ALA A 711 -60.12 39.88 24.89
N PHE A 712 -60.91 40.64 25.65
CA PHE A 712 -61.81 41.67 25.11
C PHE A 712 -61.05 42.84 24.47
N GLN A 713 -59.99 43.33 25.11
CA GLN A 713 -59.13 44.37 24.54
C GLN A 713 -58.43 43.91 23.25
N ALA A 714 -57.94 42.67 23.22
CA ALA A 714 -57.34 42.09 22.02
C ALA A 714 -58.37 41.97 20.88
N CYS A 715 -59.59 41.51 21.16
CA CYS A 715 -60.65 41.44 20.14
C CYS A 715 -61.06 42.81 19.59
N ILE A 716 -61.05 43.87 20.42
CA ILE A 716 -61.32 45.25 19.94
C ILE A 716 -60.22 45.71 18.98
N ALA A 717 -58.94 45.51 19.32
CA ALA A 717 -57.83 45.87 18.46
C ALA A 717 -57.87 45.12 17.12
N SER A 718 -58.20 43.81 17.14
CA SER A 718 -58.44 43.01 15.94
C SER A 718 -59.60 43.55 15.10
N MET A 719 -60.71 43.90 15.75
CA MET A 719 -61.92 44.40 15.08
C MET A 719 -61.65 45.73 14.37
N GLU A 720 -60.93 46.67 15.01
CA GLU A 720 -60.54 47.93 14.39
C GLU A 720 -59.61 47.74 13.19
N HIS A 721 -58.74 46.74 13.24
CA HIS A 721 -57.89 46.36 12.12
C HIS A 721 -58.71 45.80 10.94
N TYR A 722 -59.55 44.79 11.18
CA TYR A 722 -60.36 44.15 10.14
C TYR A 722 -61.44 45.07 9.55
N LYS A 723 -61.94 46.04 10.34
CA LYS A 723 -62.85 47.08 9.85
C LYS A 723 -62.21 47.96 8.78
N LYS A 724 -60.92 48.30 8.94
CA LYS A 724 -60.17 49.11 7.97
C LYS A 724 -59.88 48.36 6.67
N LEU A 725 -59.95 47.03 6.70
CA LEU A 725 -59.66 46.15 5.57
C LEU A 725 -60.92 45.63 4.85
N GLU A 726 -62.13 46.03 5.29
CA GLU A 726 -63.42 45.50 4.79
C GLU A 726 -63.51 43.96 4.78
N ASP A 727 -62.88 43.31 5.77
CA ASP A 727 -62.77 41.86 5.82
C ASP A 727 -63.98 41.20 6.52
N TRP A 728 -64.46 40.07 5.99
CA TRP A 728 -65.58 39.29 6.57
C TRP A 728 -65.34 38.86 8.02
N ARG A 729 -64.07 38.81 8.46
CA ARG A 729 -63.67 38.53 9.84
C ARG A 729 -64.04 39.66 10.82
N TYR A 730 -64.41 40.84 10.33
CA TYR A 730 -64.96 41.93 11.15
C TYR A 730 -66.26 41.50 11.86
N GLU A 731 -67.24 40.98 11.11
CA GLU A 731 -68.52 40.48 11.63
C GLU A 731 -68.31 39.36 12.68
N ARG A 732 -67.34 38.48 12.43
CA ARG A 732 -66.99 37.39 13.34
C ARG A 732 -66.34 37.91 14.64
N SER A 733 -65.48 38.93 14.54
CA SER A 733 -64.86 39.59 15.71
C SER A 733 -65.91 40.32 16.54
N LEU A 734 -66.88 40.97 15.90
CA LEU A 734 -68.03 41.62 16.54
C LEU A 734 -68.87 40.62 17.33
N HIS A 735 -69.19 39.46 16.73
CA HIS A 735 -69.94 38.39 17.39
C HIS A 735 -69.19 37.82 18.62
N HIS A 736 -67.85 37.79 18.59
CA HIS A 736 -67.04 37.33 19.72
C HIS A 736 -66.92 38.36 20.83
N ILE A 737 -66.83 39.66 20.49
CA ILE A 737 -66.91 40.77 21.46
C ILE A 737 -68.25 40.74 22.20
N GLU A 738 -69.35 40.46 21.51
CA GLU A 738 -70.68 40.26 22.11
C GLU A 738 -70.71 39.09 23.10
N ASN A 739 -70.15 37.93 22.72
CA ASN A 739 -70.06 36.75 23.60
C ASN A 739 -69.14 36.98 24.81
N LEU A 740 -68.03 37.71 24.63
CA LEU A 740 -67.12 38.07 25.72
C LEU A 740 -67.73 39.13 26.65
N LYS A 741 -68.48 40.12 26.13
CA LYS A 741 -69.32 41.00 26.97
C LYS A 741 -70.24 40.17 27.84
N TYR A 742 -70.97 39.23 27.27
CA TYR A 742 -71.90 38.38 28.03
C TYR A 742 -71.18 37.58 29.15
N GLN A 743 -69.98 37.05 28.90
CA GLN A 743 -69.15 36.34 29.87
C GLN A 743 -68.58 37.25 30.97
N ILE A 744 -68.07 38.44 30.61
CA ILE A 744 -67.58 39.47 31.54
C ILE A 744 -68.71 39.95 32.46
N PHE A 745 -69.91 40.15 31.91
CA PHE A 745 -71.08 40.62 32.65
C PHE A 745 -71.78 39.52 33.47
N LYS A 746 -71.73 38.24 33.08
CA LYS A 746 -72.24 37.12 33.92
C LYS A 746 -71.45 36.92 35.22
N GLY A 747 -70.22 37.43 35.29
CA GLY A 747 -69.36 37.45 36.47
C GLY A 747 -69.37 38.78 37.25
N SER A 748 -70.30 39.69 36.96
CA SER A 748 -70.53 40.93 37.71
C SER A 748 -72.00 41.02 38.11
N LYS A 749 -72.27 40.89 39.41
CA LYS A 749 -73.23 41.82 40.02
C LYS A 749 -72.61 43.22 39.99
#